data_AF-A0A2G0YC57-F1
#
_entry.id   AF-A0A2G0YC57-F1
#
_cell.length_a   1.000
_cell.length_b   1.000
_cell.length_c   1.000
_cell.angle_alpha   90.00
_cell.angle_beta   90.00
_cell.angle_gamma   90.00
#
_symmetry.space_group_name_H-M   'P 1'
#
loop_
_entity.id
_entity.type
_entity.pdbx_description
1 polymer ?
#
loop_
_entity_poly.entity_id
_entity_poly.type
_entity_poly.pdbx_seq_one_letter_code
_entity_poly.pdbx_strand_id
1 'polypeptide(L)'
;MRDQSGYRAFRTRAIEQGRDTVKRLAISDYDEGADVHSRYTQRIALRAARRWVQNNVSDLLAEDPGKAIHIRRMLGIPASHSLVRPEPWPWYGKLGIFLIPHWLTWQYTRRQLAKTRTYEGRSYLYETFYDRVVTCRLNRYTPAVDQAIQGMPLLSYVNARQLDRLDAGWFTAARKVGVESFARIEHYARYGHFRLKGPLAKLLVLTNVVRTEAELAWLDYQMKERYHAPEITPEALRAFKQAIDLLLANGVKRKQVAGIFRHDLDAIDSDRLQVNLQLIVASGAAGADAIYEVIGESLWQASSENWAFVLDVVKAHSADQIQHFKRMLDHYCKPSSLLVEHLIALGASVEDLAHCQTLILELNKKAGEGEPLAEIALLVGAPYCLSFEQIGQCCTYLARPGALQEYLAVLEQHGYGYPEAVLGFQHAYTGIGVQSLETWLGVKGQRKPRKERELVDWIMRCAGTLAAQPYHYLLATMPMPEFSHLCQAERVVRFGTGTLQYLVEDKGLDSFKAIMDWYYKARGVHTLCCWDLNSTSRVLLDDAFRRNHFAAFTENLSCIMRAIDDRVLADIGYRHKQPDDAARERYDERREALTQAECLKLLPRLPAILSQTGGVLLPSMVRHAWSSAEQLQEKMDALVPLVESLLMGRGPSGAELQAQEVEAISMIYRTDTHSVRSQWKNVLGFESHMAGLKLWDGYPMRWARSIRRMEKRLERSSLQALVQAKTISAKIRSKKDFTDVCHAIRSKRLYDKSRDPQSVAAHLGVLFAASREDSLIGSWLETDLGQITALEDFSADIAEGLEQLDTLFTSTLPDALEAHMPAFVMNFNDEQADSLAKRMVGEANLAGSQTGRGRLQAALRHTQAIVLATCACWLKREQGKFTAMPAHDEVTELQAFVSKHPAAFFARQAANLCTRDDTDMWKEERHAHMVVFDPVQRRLAGMAMIYFESIPALHPTKRCLIVRAINPMDEMLATHTVHSIVNAFFDVAVSIAQENELAAVLFPNPGGMHLLSNQSTVEKYFKKRLIERAQPYRQIEPGASAANWRTRPRRLNTRFYAYAEGQQQVSELYVVWANSRIILTAQKRRSVEYIDL
;
A
#
# COMPACT_ATOMS: atom_id res chain seq x y z
N MET A 1 -12.85 -65.62 54.29
CA MET A 1 -13.80 -64.87 53.43
C MET A 1 -13.80 -63.35 53.62
N ARG A 2 -13.40 -62.78 54.78
CA ARG A 2 -13.40 -61.30 55.01
C ARG A 2 -12.43 -60.47 54.13
N ASP A 3 -11.40 -61.06 53.52
CA ASP A 3 -10.35 -60.30 52.78
C ASP A 3 -10.65 -60.11 51.27
N GLN A 4 -11.55 -60.91 50.68
CA GLN A 4 -11.90 -60.78 49.25
C GLN A 4 -12.91 -59.65 48.98
N SER A 5 -13.80 -59.34 49.93
CA SER A 5 -14.75 -58.22 49.80
C SER A 5 -14.04 -56.88 49.95
N GLY A 6 -13.10 -56.76 50.91
CA GLY A 6 -12.27 -55.57 51.12
C GLY A 6 -11.43 -55.20 49.88
N TYR A 7 -10.76 -56.18 49.27
CA TYR A 7 -9.99 -55.93 48.05
C TYR A 7 -10.87 -55.51 46.85
N ARG A 8 -12.07 -56.08 46.71
CA ARG A 8 -13.00 -55.69 45.64
C ARG A 8 -13.44 -54.24 45.79
N ALA A 9 -13.80 -53.80 47.00
CA ALA A 9 -14.16 -52.41 47.27
C ALA A 9 -13.00 -51.45 46.99
N PHE A 10 -11.78 -51.81 47.44
CA PHE A 10 -10.56 -51.04 47.16
C PHE A 10 -10.30 -50.92 45.64
N ARG A 11 -10.43 -52.02 44.90
CA ARG A 11 -10.23 -52.04 43.44
C ARG A 11 -11.26 -51.18 42.71
N THR A 12 -12.53 -51.22 43.10
CA THR A 12 -13.58 -50.38 42.49
C THR A 12 -13.30 -48.91 42.73
N ARG A 13 -12.98 -48.50 43.97
CA ARG A 13 -12.59 -47.13 44.30
C ARG A 13 -11.38 -46.68 43.49
N ALA A 14 -10.36 -47.53 43.35
CA ALA A 14 -9.18 -47.20 42.55
C ALA A 14 -9.48 -47.03 41.05
N ILE A 15 -10.44 -47.79 40.50
CA ILE A 15 -10.89 -47.66 39.11
C ILE A 15 -11.66 -46.35 38.91
N GLU A 16 -12.53 -45.98 39.85
CA GLU A 16 -13.28 -44.72 39.81
C GLU A 16 -12.34 -43.51 39.89
N GLN A 17 -11.39 -43.54 40.82
CA GLN A 17 -10.41 -42.46 41.01
C GLN A 17 -9.37 -42.38 39.88
N GLY A 18 -9.08 -43.51 39.23
CA GLY A 18 -8.18 -43.58 38.08
C GLY A 18 -8.80 -43.13 36.75
N ARG A 19 -10.11 -42.83 36.70
CA ARG A 19 -10.87 -42.60 35.47
C ARG A 19 -10.32 -41.46 34.60
N ASP A 20 -9.84 -40.39 35.22
CA ASP A 20 -9.24 -39.25 34.49
C ASP A 20 -7.88 -39.59 33.87
N THR A 21 -7.19 -40.60 34.40
CA THR A 21 -5.88 -41.06 33.89
C THR A 21 -6.04 -42.05 32.72
N VAL A 22 -7.23 -42.62 32.52
CA VAL A 22 -7.55 -43.56 31.42
C VAL A 22 -7.31 -42.91 30.06
N LYS A 23 -7.71 -41.63 29.89
CA LYS A 23 -7.55 -40.89 28.63
C LYS A 23 -6.07 -40.75 28.21
N ARG A 24 -5.16 -40.55 29.16
CA ARG A 24 -3.71 -40.41 28.90
C ARG A 24 -3.00 -41.75 28.66
N LEU A 25 -3.44 -42.83 29.31
CA LEU A 25 -2.78 -44.14 29.22
C LEU A 25 -3.21 -44.97 28.00
N ALA A 26 -4.39 -44.71 27.43
CA ALA A 26 -4.89 -45.44 26.26
C ALA A 26 -3.98 -45.31 25.01
N ILE A 27 -3.11 -44.29 24.99
CA ILE A 27 -2.24 -43.90 23.87
C ILE A 27 -0.93 -44.72 23.84
N SER A 28 -0.38 -45.07 25.00
CA SER A 28 0.93 -45.74 25.12
C SER A 28 0.89 -47.24 24.82
N ASP A 29 -0.29 -47.86 24.81
CA ASP A 29 -0.47 -49.29 25.07
C ASP A 29 -1.31 -50.02 24.02
N TYR A 30 -1.49 -49.40 22.86
CA TYR A 30 -2.25 -49.99 21.76
C TYR A 30 -1.73 -51.40 21.44
N ASP A 31 -2.63 -52.38 21.60
CA ASP A 31 -2.44 -53.82 21.41
C ASP A 31 -3.32 -54.28 20.25
N GLU A 32 -2.69 -54.96 19.30
CA GLU A 32 -3.11 -55.13 17.91
C GLU A 32 -4.34 -56.05 17.74
N GLY A 33 -4.65 -56.85 18.76
CA GLY A 33 -5.71 -57.87 18.76
C GLY A 33 -6.95 -57.52 19.59
N ALA A 34 -7.06 -56.29 20.07
CA ALA A 34 -8.26 -55.86 20.78
C ALA A 34 -9.21 -55.13 19.82
N ASP A 35 -10.12 -55.90 19.21
CA ASP A 35 -11.47 -55.38 18.96
C ASP A 35 -11.98 -54.71 20.23
N VAL A 36 -12.99 -53.83 20.14
CA VAL A 36 -13.63 -53.10 21.27
C VAL A 36 -14.30 -54.08 22.23
N HIS A 37 -13.48 -54.91 22.83
CA HIS A 37 -13.81 -55.97 23.71
C HIS A 37 -13.64 -55.37 25.07
N SER A 38 -14.65 -55.54 25.92
CA SER A 38 -14.68 -55.03 27.29
C SER A 38 -13.36 -55.26 28.04
N ARG A 39 -12.61 -56.31 27.67
CA ARG A 39 -11.28 -56.66 28.16
C ARG A 39 -10.19 -55.59 27.93
N TYR A 40 -10.14 -54.89 26.80
CA TYR A 40 -9.13 -53.84 26.55
C TYR A 40 -9.41 -52.58 27.38
N THR A 41 -10.65 -52.11 27.35
CA THR A 41 -11.12 -51.01 28.20
C THR A 41 -10.93 -51.33 29.68
N GLN A 42 -11.18 -52.59 30.09
CA GLN A 42 -10.90 -53.08 31.44
C GLN A 42 -9.39 -53.12 31.75
N ARG A 43 -8.53 -53.46 30.79
CA ARG A 43 -7.06 -53.44 30.97
C ARG A 43 -6.54 -52.02 31.14
N ILE A 44 -6.98 -51.06 30.32
CA ILE A 44 -6.60 -49.64 30.46
C ILE A 44 -7.13 -49.08 31.77
N ALA A 45 -8.41 -49.31 32.08
CA ALA A 45 -9.01 -48.87 33.35
C ALA A 45 -8.27 -49.45 34.55
N LEU A 46 -7.87 -50.73 34.49
CA LEU A 46 -7.07 -51.36 35.54
C LEU A 46 -5.66 -50.77 35.64
N ARG A 47 -5.03 -50.42 34.51
CA ARG A 47 -3.72 -49.78 34.48
C ARG A 47 -3.78 -48.35 35.02
N ALA A 48 -4.80 -47.59 34.66
CA ALA A 48 -5.06 -46.26 35.21
C ALA A 48 -5.33 -46.30 36.71
N ALA A 49 -6.10 -47.28 37.17
CA ALA A 49 -6.28 -47.56 38.58
C ALA A 49 -4.95 -47.90 39.28
N ARG A 50 -4.09 -48.71 38.66
CA ARG A 50 -2.74 -49.01 39.19
C ARG A 50 -1.87 -47.75 39.25
N ARG A 51 -1.92 -46.89 38.23
CA ARG A 51 -1.16 -45.63 38.18
C ARG A 51 -1.63 -44.67 39.29
N TRP A 52 -2.93 -44.57 39.49
CA TRP A 52 -3.50 -43.81 40.60
C TRP A 52 -3.05 -44.39 41.95
N VAL A 53 -3.13 -45.71 42.15
CA VAL A 53 -2.61 -46.35 43.37
C VAL A 53 -1.12 -46.10 43.55
N GLN A 54 -0.30 -46.21 42.49
CA GLN A 54 1.14 -45.90 42.52
C GLN A 54 1.40 -44.49 43.04
N ASN A 55 0.65 -43.50 42.58
CA ASN A 55 0.87 -42.10 42.94
C ASN A 55 0.39 -41.76 44.36
N ASN A 56 -0.52 -42.57 44.93
CA ASN A 56 -1.17 -42.30 46.22
C ASN A 56 -0.82 -43.35 47.29
N VAL A 57 0.26 -44.14 47.12
CA VAL A 57 0.61 -45.21 48.07
C VAL A 57 0.79 -44.66 49.49
N SER A 58 1.49 -43.53 49.65
CA SER A 58 1.73 -42.91 50.96
C SER A 58 0.43 -42.47 51.64
N ASP A 59 -0.45 -41.79 50.90
CA ASP A 59 -1.72 -41.29 51.43
C ASP A 59 -2.67 -42.44 51.79
N LEU A 60 -2.74 -43.47 50.94
CA LEU A 60 -3.55 -44.65 51.19
C LEU A 60 -3.10 -45.43 52.42
N LEU A 61 -1.78 -45.47 52.70
CA LEU A 61 -1.24 -46.10 53.90
C LEU A 61 -1.43 -45.25 55.16
N ALA A 62 -1.43 -43.91 55.03
CA ALA A 62 -1.71 -43.00 56.12
C ALA A 62 -3.20 -43.01 56.53
N GLU A 63 -4.11 -43.12 55.55
CA GLU A 63 -5.55 -43.27 55.81
C GLU A 63 -5.90 -44.56 56.55
N ASP A 64 -5.30 -45.68 56.15
CA ASP A 64 -5.55 -47.00 56.74
C ASP A 64 -4.36 -47.95 56.47
N PRO A 65 -3.55 -48.27 57.50
CA PRO A 65 -2.43 -49.21 57.37
C PRO A 65 -2.84 -50.60 56.87
N GLY A 66 -4.10 -51.02 57.11
CA GLY A 66 -4.66 -52.27 56.62
C GLY A 66 -4.75 -52.37 55.09
N LYS A 67 -4.73 -51.24 54.37
CA LYS A 67 -4.74 -51.21 52.90
C LYS A 67 -3.44 -51.70 52.26
N ALA A 68 -2.36 -51.89 53.03
CA ALA A 68 -1.07 -52.35 52.53
C ALA A 68 -1.16 -53.66 51.72
N ILE A 69 -2.00 -54.62 52.17
CA ILE A 69 -2.19 -55.90 51.46
C ILE A 69 -2.89 -55.71 50.10
N HIS A 70 -3.80 -54.74 50.01
CA HIS A 70 -4.54 -54.42 48.78
C HIS A 70 -3.67 -53.63 47.78
N ILE A 71 -2.84 -52.69 48.27
CA ILE A 71 -1.87 -51.94 47.45
C ILE A 71 -0.86 -52.92 46.82
N ARG A 72 -0.28 -53.82 47.62
CA ARG A 72 0.64 -54.87 47.14
C ARG A 72 0.02 -55.71 46.05
N ARG A 73 -1.23 -56.13 46.25
CA ARG A 73 -1.96 -56.95 45.28
C ARG A 73 -2.24 -56.19 43.98
N MET A 74 -2.58 -54.90 44.06
CA MET A 74 -2.88 -54.07 42.88
C MET A 74 -1.64 -53.75 42.05
N LEU A 75 -0.54 -53.37 42.70
CA LEU A 75 0.76 -53.05 42.08
C LEU A 75 1.63 -54.29 41.83
N GLY A 76 1.18 -55.49 42.22
CA GLY A 76 1.94 -56.73 42.04
C GLY A 76 3.29 -56.75 42.78
N ILE A 77 3.38 -56.04 43.91
CA ILE A 77 4.59 -55.92 44.74
C ILE A 77 4.59 -57.07 45.78
N PRO A 78 5.64 -57.91 45.84
CA PRO A 78 5.71 -59.01 46.81
C PRO A 78 5.88 -58.51 48.24
N ALA A 79 5.46 -59.30 49.23
CA ALA A 79 5.52 -58.94 50.66
C ALA A 79 6.94 -58.62 51.16
N SER A 80 7.96 -59.18 50.51
CA SER A 80 9.38 -58.98 50.84
C SER A 80 9.90 -57.56 50.62
N HIS A 81 9.18 -56.70 49.88
CA HIS A 81 9.58 -55.32 49.66
C HIS A 81 8.82 -54.39 50.61
N SER A 82 9.45 -53.34 51.14
CA SER A 82 8.72 -52.31 51.89
C SER A 82 7.80 -51.51 50.96
N LEU A 83 6.67 -51.03 51.49
CA LEU A 83 5.85 -49.99 50.85
C LEU A 83 6.07 -48.60 51.46
N VAL A 84 6.79 -48.52 52.58
CA VAL A 84 7.04 -47.25 53.25
C VAL A 84 8.39 -46.74 52.79
N ARG A 85 8.42 -45.45 52.42
CA ARG A 85 9.65 -44.81 51.98
C ARG A 85 10.68 -44.85 53.12
N PRO A 86 11.89 -45.36 52.86
CA PRO A 86 12.96 -45.43 53.84
C PRO A 86 13.51 -44.02 54.09
N GLU A 87 14.05 -43.81 55.30
CA GLU A 87 14.67 -42.53 55.65
C GLU A 87 15.79 -42.15 54.64
N PRO A 88 16.01 -40.83 54.42
CA PRO A 88 17.10 -40.35 53.58
C PRO A 88 18.43 -40.88 54.09
N TRP A 89 19.30 -41.31 53.18
CA TRP A 89 20.64 -41.70 53.58
C TRP A 89 21.41 -40.51 54.16
N PRO A 90 22.17 -40.74 55.25
CA PRO A 90 23.20 -39.81 55.68
C PRO A 90 24.15 -39.48 54.51
N TRP A 91 24.79 -38.31 54.56
CA TRP A 91 25.66 -37.83 53.48
C TRP A 91 26.79 -38.83 53.12
N TYR A 92 27.31 -39.57 54.09
CA TYR A 92 28.32 -40.62 53.87
C TYR A 92 27.77 -41.85 53.13
N GLY A 93 26.50 -42.22 53.34
CA GLY A 93 25.85 -43.29 52.57
C GLY A 93 25.67 -42.91 51.10
N LYS A 94 25.44 -41.63 50.82
CA LYS A 94 25.40 -41.09 49.44
C LYS A 94 26.77 -41.11 48.75
N LEU A 95 27.88 -41.00 49.49
CA LEU A 95 29.23 -41.16 48.95
C LEU A 95 29.56 -42.63 48.70
N GLY A 96 29.20 -43.52 49.63
CA GLY A 96 29.48 -44.96 49.54
C GLY A 96 28.90 -45.61 48.27
N ILE A 97 27.71 -45.19 47.81
CA ILE A 97 27.12 -45.76 46.59
C ILE A 97 27.85 -45.37 45.30
N PHE A 98 28.51 -44.20 45.26
CA PHE A 98 29.32 -43.82 44.10
C PHE A 98 30.53 -44.72 43.90
N LEU A 99 30.99 -45.40 44.97
CA LEU A 99 32.11 -46.33 44.94
C LEU A 99 31.69 -47.76 44.55
N ILE A 100 30.40 -48.06 44.47
CA ILE A 100 29.91 -49.39 44.06
C ILE A 100 29.90 -49.48 42.52
N PRO A 101 30.52 -50.51 41.91
CA PRO A 101 30.50 -50.69 40.46
C PRO A 101 29.09 -50.70 39.85
N HIS A 102 28.91 -49.99 38.74
CA HIS A 102 27.62 -49.84 38.06
C HIS A 102 26.93 -51.17 37.78
N TRP A 103 27.69 -52.17 37.31
CA TRP A 103 27.18 -53.50 36.97
C TRP A 103 26.51 -54.22 38.15
N LEU A 104 27.04 -54.07 39.37
CA LEU A 104 26.46 -54.65 40.58
C LEU A 104 25.13 -53.97 40.91
N THR A 105 25.09 -52.63 40.87
CA THR A 105 23.86 -51.87 41.15
C THR A 105 22.78 -52.09 40.11
N TRP A 106 23.15 -52.24 38.82
CA TRP A 106 22.24 -52.54 37.72
C TRP A 106 21.64 -53.94 37.83
N GLN A 107 22.48 -54.95 38.03
CA GLN A 107 22.01 -56.33 38.19
C GLN A 107 21.16 -56.50 39.45
N TYR A 108 21.53 -55.86 40.55
CA TYR A 108 20.75 -55.85 41.78
C TYR A 108 19.36 -55.26 41.54
N THR A 109 19.28 -54.05 40.97
CA THR A 109 17.99 -53.40 40.68
C THR A 109 17.16 -54.20 39.70
N ARG A 110 17.74 -54.74 38.62
CA ARG A 110 17.05 -55.63 37.68
C ARG A 110 16.44 -56.84 38.39
N ARG A 111 17.22 -57.52 39.23
CA ARG A 111 16.77 -58.70 39.99
C ARG A 111 15.64 -58.38 40.98
N GLN A 112 15.68 -57.23 41.64
CA GLN A 112 14.62 -56.84 42.57
C GLN A 112 13.35 -56.42 41.84
N LEU A 113 13.46 -55.59 40.80
CA LEU A 113 12.30 -55.16 40.00
C LEU A 113 11.65 -56.33 39.25
N ALA A 114 12.41 -57.34 38.82
CA ALA A 114 11.87 -58.53 38.15
C ALA A 114 10.89 -59.35 39.02
N LYS A 115 10.97 -59.20 40.36
CA LYS A 115 10.03 -59.86 41.30
C LYS A 115 8.65 -59.20 41.32
N THR A 116 8.50 -58.02 40.72
CA THR A 116 7.27 -57.22 40.72
C THR A 116 6.58 -57.33 39.36
N ARG A 117 5.29 -57.73 39.39
CA ARG A 117 4.58 -58.17 38.18
C ARG A 117 4.13 -57.04 37.26
N THR A 118 3.83 -55.85 37.79
CA THR A 118 3.31 -54.74 36.98
C THR A 118 4.37 -53.66 36.77
N TYR A 119 4.24 -52.92 35.65
CA TYR A 119 5.10 -51.77 35.38
C TYR A 119 4.91 -50.68 36.44
N GLU A 120 3.67 -50.38 36.84
CA GLU A 120 3.39 -49.35 37.87
C GLU A 120 4.03 -49.71 39.22
N GLY A 121 4.02 -50.99 39.59
CA GLY A 121 4.70 -51.47 40.79
C GLY A 121 6.23 -51.37 40.68
N ARG A 122 6.80 -51.68 39.51
CA ARG A 122 8.24 -51.53 39.26
C ARG A 122 8.65 -50.05 39.26
N SER A 123 7.88 -49.18 38.62
CA SER A 123 8.06 -47.73 38.61
C SER A 123 8.00 -47.17 40.03
N TYR A 124 6.99 -47.57 40.82
CA TYR A 124 6.87 -47.18 42.22
C TYR A 124 8.09 -47.62 43.05
N LEU A 125 8.49 -48.89 42.96
CA LEU A 125 9.64 -49.41 43.71
C LEU A 125 10.94 -48.73 43.27
N TYR A 126 11.09 -48.45 41.98
CA TYR A 126 12.25 -47.73 41.48
C TYR A 126 12.32 -46.33 42.07
N GLU A 127 11.27 -45.51 41.91
CA GLU A 127 11.22 -44.13 42.40
C GLU A 127 11.29 -44.01 43.93
N THR A 128 10.82 -45.03 44.66
CA THR A 128 10.79 -44.99 46.13
C THR A 128 12.06 -45.55 46.76
N PHE A 129 12.70 -46.56 46.14
CA PHE A 129 13.79 -47.32 46.76
C PHE A 129 15.06 -47.45 45.93
N TYR A 130 14.96 -47.63 44.60
CA TYR A 130 16.09 -48.02 43.77
C TYR A 130 16.72 -46.88 42.95
N ASP A 131 16.05 -45.73 42.82
CA ASP A 131 16.58 -44.52 42.18
C ASP A 131 17.90 -44.05 42.83
N ARG A 132 17.98 -44.18 44.15
CA ARG A 132 19.13 -43.88 45.01
C ARG A 132 20.18 -44.99 45.03
N VAL A 133 19.82 -46.21 44.59
CA VAL A 133 20.70 -47.39 44.56
C VAL A 133 21.39 -47.52 43.21
N VAL A 134 20.71 -47.19 42.12
CA VAL A 134 21.28 -47.23 40.79
C VAL A 134 22.25 -46.06 40.60
N THR A 135 23.53 -46.40 40.43
CA THR A 135 24.65 -45.44 40.28
C THR A 135 24.47 -44.42 39.15
N CYS A 136 23.81 -44.81 38.04
CA CYS A 136 23.59 -43.90 36.91
C CYS A 136 22.46 -42.88 37.13
N ARG A 137 21.64 -42.99 38.19
CA ARG A 137 20.55 -42.06 38.57
C ARG A 137 19.74 -41.52 37.37
N LEU A 138 18.76 -42.30 36.93
CA LEU A 138 17.80 -41.88 35.89
C LEU A 138 16.82 -40.85 36.45
N ASN A 139 16.45 -39.82 35.69
CA ASN A 139 15.54 -38.79 36.17
C ASN A 139 14.09 -39.29 36.25
N ARG A 140 13.72 -40.26 35.39
CA ARG A 140 12.37 -40.86 35.35
C ARG A 140 12.42 -42.33 34.95
N TYR A 141 11.52 -43.13 35.53
CA TYR A 141 11.34 -44.54 35.13
C TYR A 141 10.31 -44.66 33.99
N THR A 142 10.74 -44.44 32.75
CA THR A 142 9.86 -44.52 31.56
C THR A 142 9.64 -45.97 31.10
N PRO A 143 8.65 -46.26 30.23
CA PRO A 143 8.50 -47.59 29.63
C PRO A 143 9.74 -48.05 28.85
N ALA A 144 10.46 -47.14 28.18
CA ALA A 144 11.72 -47.44 27.52
C ALA A 144 12.81 -47.86 28.53
N VAL A 145 12.88 -47.18 29.67
CA VAL A 145 13.74 -47.55 30.81
C VAL A 145 13.40 -48.93 31.35
N ASP A 146 12.11 -49.25 31.57
CA ASP A 146 11.67 -50.57 32.04
C ASP A 146 12.07 -51.67 31.06
N GLN A 147 11.82 -51.46 29.75
CA GLN A 147 12.20 -52.40 28.71
C GLN A 147 13.72 -52.59 28.60
N ALA A 148 14.50 -51.52 28.77
CA ALA A 148 15.96 -51.59 28.75
C ALA A 148 16.50 -52.34 29.98
N ILE A 149 16.05 -52.01 31.18
CA ILE A 149 16.50 -52.66 32.43
C ILE A 149 16.14 -54.16 32.43
N GLN A 150 14.94 -54.51 31.96
CA GLN A 150 14.48 -55.90 31.96
C GLN A 150 15.04 -56.72 30.80
N GLY A 151 15.30 -56.11 29.64
CA GLY A 151 15.50 -56.82 28.38
C GLY A 151 16.81 -56.59 27.67
N MET A 152 17.63 -55.60 28.06
CA MET A 152 18.94 -55.35 27.42
C MET A 152 20.11 -55.92 28.24
N PRO A 153 21.26 -56.17 27.58
CA PRO A 153 22.54 -56.37 28.25
C PRO A 153 22.91 -55.15 29.11
N LEU A 154 23.92 -55.31 29.98
CA LEU A 154 24.43 -54.21 30.80
C LEU A 154 24.88 -53.04 29.91
N LEU A 155 24.31 -51.86 30.16
CA LEU A 155 24.69 -50.63 29.48
C LEU A 155 25.89 -49.98 30.18
N SER A 156 26.70 -49.25 29.42
CA SER A 156 27.70 -48.37 29.99
C SER A 156 27.03 -47.30 30.86
N TYR A 157 27.78 -46.77 31.83
CA TYR A 157 27.28 -45.70 32.70
C TYR A 157 26.73 -44.50 31.91
N VAL A 158 27.40 -44.13 30.80
CA VAL A 158 27.01 -43.01 29.94
C VAL A 158 25.71 -43.32 29.19
N ASN A 159 25.59 -44.51 28.61
CA ASN A 159 24.43 -44.92 27.83
C ASN A 159 23.19 -45.10 28.74
N ALA A 160 23.39 -45.67 29.92
CA ALA A 160 22.32 -45.83 30.90
C ALA A 160 21.69 -44.48 31.28
N ARG A 161 22.49 -43.40 31.42
CA ARG A 161 21.99 -42.05 31.74
C ARG A 161 21.12 -41.40 30.66
N GLN A 162 21.14 -41.91 29.43
CA GLN A 162 20.34 -41.37 28.32
C GLN A 162 18.98 -42.06 28.17
N LEU A 163 18.73 -43.16 28.88
CA LEU A 163 17.56 -44.00 28.68
C LEU A 163 16.21 -43.29 28.92
N ASP A 164 16.17 -42.38 29.88
CA ASP A 164 14.96 -41.64 30.22
C ASP A 164 14.58 -40.59 29.16
N ARG A 165 15.47 -40.34 28.18
CA ARG A 165 15.28 -39.45 27.03
C ARG A 165 14.88 -40.18 25.74
N LEU A 166 14.62 -41.49 25.80
CA LEU A 166 14.16 -42.27 24.64
C LEU A 166 12.63 -42.34 24.58
N ASP A 167 12.08 -42.18 23.38
CA ASP A 167 10.68 -42.43 23.08
C ASP A 167 10.42 -43.96 23.06
N ALA A 168 9.44 -44.40 23.83
CA ALA A 168 9.13 -45.83 23.99
C ALA A 168 8.55 -46.49 22.73
N GLY A 169 7.86 -45.73 21.89
CA GLY A 169 7.31 -46.21 20.62
C GLY A 169 8.43 -46.49 19.62
N TRP A 170 9.36 -45.55 19.46
CA TRP A 170 10.55 -45.74 18.63
C TRP A 170 11.49 -46.82 19.16
N PHE A 171 11.67 -46.90 20.48
CA PHE A 171 12.46 -47.98 21.10
C PHE A 171 11.88 -49.36 20.76
N THR A 172 10.54 -49.50 20.79
CA THR A 172 9.86 -50.75 20.42
C THR A 172 9.96 -51.02 18.91
N ALA A 173 9.75 -50.00 18.08
CA ALA A 173 9.81 -50.09 16.62
C ALA A 173 11.19 -50.58 16.15
N ALA A 174 12.27 -49.97 16.64
CA ALA A 174 13.64 -50.34 16.31
C ALA A 174 13.96 -51.79 16.70
N ARG A 175 13.53 -52.23 17.90
CA ARG A 175 13.75 -53.63 18.33
C ARG A 175 12.96 -54.64 17.49
N LYS A 176 11.74 -54.30 17.07
CA LYS A 176 10.89 -55.18 16.25
C LYS A 176 11.45 -55.43 14.85
N VAL A 177 12.18 -54.46 14.29
CA VAL A 177 12.89 -54.63 13.01
C VAL A 177 14.31 -55.18 13.15
N GLY A 178 14.69 -55.65 14.35
CA GLY A 178 15.96 -56.36 14.61
C GLY A 178 17.12 -55.51 15.12
N VAL A 179 16.91 -54.25 15.55
CA VAL A 179 17.98 -53.43 16.12
C VAL A 179 18.20 -53.80 17.60
N GLU A 180 19.32 -54.44 17.90
CA GLU A 180 19.64 -54.91 19.27
C GLU A 180 20.62 -54.00 20.04
N SER A 181 21.46 -53.24 19.32
CA SER A 181 22.47 -52.35 19.92
C SER A 181 21.84 -51.07 20.46
N PHE A 182 22.17 -50.71 21.70
CA PHE A 182 21.71 -49.46 22.32
C PHE A 182 22.07 -48.22 21.51
N ALA A 183 23.31 -48.10 21.02
CA ALA A 183 23.74 -46.92 20.26
C ALA A 183 22.91 -46.73 18.98
N ARG A 184 22.46 -47.84 18.38
CA ARG A 184 21.61 -47.82 17.17
C ARG A 184 20.15 -47.54 17.51
N ILE A 185 19.63 -48.06 18.62
CA ILE A 185 18.27 -47.72 19.08
C ILE A 185 18.22 -46.25 19.51
N GLU A 186 19.24 -45.76 20.21
CA GLU A 186 19.36 -44.36 20.65
C GLU A 186 19.32 -43.40 19.46
N HIS A 187 19.98 -43.76 18.34
CA HIS A 187 19.90 -42.98 17.10
C HIS A 187 18.44 -42.67 16.76
N TYR A 188 17.59 -43.70 16.62
CA TYR A 188 16.18 -43.54 16.24
C TYR A 188 15.26 -42.98 17.34
N ALA A 189 15.46 -43.42 18.60
CA ALA A 189 14.49 -43.18 19.67
C ALA A 189 14.72 -41.92 20.49
N ARG A 190 15.82 -41.19 20.28
CA ARG A 190 16.10 -39.97 21.07
C ARG A 190 15.11 -38.85 20.75
N TYR A 191 14.48 -38.30 21.79
CA TYR A 191 13.55 -37.17 21.63
C TYR A 191 14.19 -36.02 20.84
N GLY A 192 13.54 -35.61 19.75
CA GLY A 192 13.98 -34.52 18.87
C GLY A 192 14.92 -34.90 17.72
N HIS A 193 15.40 -36.15 17.63
CA HIS A 193 16.24 -36.60 16.51
C HIS A 193 15.45 -37.07 15.29
N PHE A 194 14.28 -37.69 15.49
CA PHE A 194 13.38 -38.14 14.43
C PHE A 194 12.04 -37.44 14.56
N ARG A 195 11.51 -37.06 13.40
CA ARG A 195 10.46 -36.05 13.27
C ARG A 195 9.03 -36.62 13.34
N LEU A 196 8.84 -37.95 13.32
CA LEU A 196 7.54 -38.65 13.46
C LEU A 196 7.30 -39.10 14.92
N LYS A 197 6.07 -38.96 15.43
CA LYS A 197 5.70 -39.39 16.80
C LYS A 197 5.84 -40.91 16.98
N GLY A 198 6.41 -41.34 18.10
CA GLY A 198 6.73 -42.74 18.41
C GLY A 198 5.61 -43.77 18.26
N PRO A 199 4.37 -43.50 18.72
CA PRO A 199 3.24 -44.41 18.52
C PRO A 199 2.94 -44.70 17.03
N LEU A 200 3.15 -43.73 16.14
CA LEU A 200 2.94 -43.88 14.70
C LEU A 200 4.06 -44.70 14.04
N ALA A 201 5.31 -44.48 14.46
CA ALA A 201 6.44 -45.30 14.02
C ALA A 201 6.25 -46.78 14.42
N LYS A 202 5.79 -47.03 15.66
CA LYS A 202 5.41 -48.36 16.12
C LYS A 202 4.29 -48.96 15.26
N LEU A 203 3.25 -48.19 14.92
CA LEU A 203 2.15 -48.65 14.08
C LEU A 203 2.63 -49.12 12.71
N LEU A 204 3.48 -48.35 12.02
CA LEU A 204 4.00 -48.70 10.68
C LEU A 204 4.89 -49.95 10.67
N VAL A 205 5.59 -50.24 11.77
CA VAL A 205 6.34 -51.49 11.93
C VAL A 205 5.40 -52.67 12.19
N LEU A 206 4.38 -52.48 13.04
CA LEU A 206 3.39 -53.53 13.34
C LEU A 206 2.56 -53.91 12.11
N THR A 207 2.14 -52.94 11.29
CA THR A 207 1.41 -53.19 10.03
C THR A 207 2.30 -53.68 8.89
N ASN A 208 3.56 -54.05 9.16
CA ASN A 208 4.53 -54.53 8.17
C ASN A 208 4.79 -53.56 7.00
N VAL A 209 4.50 -52.27 7.17
CA VAL A 209 4.90 -51.22 6.23
C VAL A 209 6.42 -51.08 6.27
N VAL A 210 7.00 -51.05 7.47
CA VAL A 210 8.45 -51.05 7.72
C VAL A 210 8.86 -52.39 8.34
N ARG A 211 9.74 -53.14 7.66
CA ARG A 211 10.14 -54.51 8.01
C ARG A 211 11.60 -54.64 8.41
N THR A 212 12.46 -53.83 7.81
CA THR A 212 13.91 -53.89 8.05
C THR A 212 14.41 -52.58 8.64
N GLU A 213 15.60 -52.62 9.24
CA GLU A 213 16.23 -51.42 9.78
C GLU A 213 16.46 -50.34 8.70
N ALA A 214 16.87 -50.70 7.48
CA ALA A 214 17.09 -49.74 6.40
C ALA A 214 15.81 -48.98 6.03
N GLU A 215 14.64 -49.59 6.23
CA GLU A 215 13.34 -48.98 5.97
C GLU A 215 12.89 -48.01 7.07
N LEU A 216 13.53 -48.00 8.25
CA LEU A 216 13.28 -46.97 9.27
C LEU A 216 13.61 -45.56 8.74
N ALA A 217 14.53 -45.45 7.78
CA ALA A 217 14.84 -44.19 7.12
C ALA A 217 13.65 -43.61 6.33
N TRP A 218 12.65 -44.43 5.94
CA TRP A 218 11.44 -43.91 5.29
C TRP A 218 10.60 -43.03 6.21
N LEU A 219 10.78 -43.17 7.53
CA LEU A 219 10.06 -42.46 8.58
C LEU A 219 10.76 -41.16 9.01
N ASP A 220 11.88 -40.80 8.38
CA ASP A 220 12.62 -39.57 8.66
C ASP A 220 12.00 -38.38 7.91
N TYR A 221 10.88 -37.85 8.43
CA TYR A 221 10.23 -36.65 7.89
C TYR A 221 9.43 -35.88 8.94
N GLN A 222 9.32 -34.56 8.73
CA GLN A 222 8.54 -33.67 9.60
C GLN A 222 7.06 -33.84 9.33
N MET A 223 6.31 -34.17 10.37
CA MET A 223 4.85 -34.01 10.35
C MET A 223 4.52 -32.53 10.19
N LYS A 224 3.46 -32.21 9.42
CA LYS A 224 2.89 -30.86 9.40
C LYS A 224 2.27 -30.55 10.78
N GLU A 225 2.99 -29.86 11.67
CA GLU A 225 2.45 -29.50 12.99
C GLU A 225 1.48 -28.30 12.90
N ARG A 226 0.30 -28.43 13.51
CA ARG A 226 -0.44 -27.30 14.09
C ARG A 226 0.00 -27.13 15.54
N TYR A 227 0.19 -25.88 15.96
CA TYR A 227 0.77 -25.44 17.24
C TYR A 227 0.11 -25.98 18.53
N HIS A 228 -0.94 -26.82 18.47
CA HIS A 228 -1.68 -27.34 19.63
C HIS A 228 -2.25 -28.76 19.48
N ALA A 229 -1.74 -29.62 18.58
CA ALA A 229 -2.31 -30.96 18.45
C ALA A 229 -2.12 -31.80 19.75
N PRO A 230 -3.20 -32.27 20.40
CA PRO A 230 -3.13 -33.09 21.61
C PRO A 230 -2.43 -34.45 21.37
N GLU A 231 -2.21 -35.21 22.45
CA GLU A 231 -1.73 -36.59 22.40
C GLU A 231 -2.59 -37.44 21.41
N ILE A 232 -1.98 -38.35 20.63
CA ILE A 232 -2.67 -39.15 19.59
C ILE A 232 -3.70 -40.10 20.24
N THR A 233 -4.97 -40.04 19.85
CA THR A 233 -6.02 -40.89 20.44
C THR A 233 -5.99 -42.34 19.92
N PRO A 234 -6.51 -43.32 20.69
CA PRO A 234 -6.69 -44.70 20.22
C PRO A 234 -7.62 -44.82 19.01
N GLU A 235 -8.64 -43.96 18.92
CA GLU A 235 -9.56 -43.87 17.79
C GLU A 235 -8.83 -43.47 16.52
N ALA A 236 -7.96 -42.46 16.60
CA ALA A 236 -7.14 -42.02 15.48
C ALA A 236 -6.17 -43.12 15.02
N LEU A 237 -5.51 -43.84 15.94
CA LEU A 237 -4.64 -44.97 15.59
C LEU A 237 -5.40 -46.08 14.83
N ARG A 238 -6.66 -46.34 15.17
CA ARG A 238 -7.50 -47.30 14.44
C ARG A 238 -7.82 -46.82 13.04
N ALA A 239 -8.25 -45.57 12.88
CA ALA A 239 -8.53 -44.98 11.57
C ALA A 239 -7.27 -44.98 10.68
N PHE A 240 -6.11 -44.64 11.24
CA PHE A 240 -4.83 -44.70 10.50
C PHE A 240 -4.47 -46.11 10.08
N LYS A 241 -4.65 -47.11 10.96
CA LYS A 241 -4.42 -48.51 10.63
C LYS A 241 -5.34 -48.95 9.48
N GLN A 242 -6.64 -48.66 9.57
CA GLN A 242 -7.60 -48.98 8.52
C GLN A 242 -7.23 -48.34 7.19
N ALA A 243 -6.82 -47.07 7.19
CA ALA A 243 -6.35 -46.40 5.99
C ALA A 243 -5.08 -47.05 5.41
N ILE A 244 -4.10 -47.41 6.26
CA ILE A 244 -2.88 -48.14 5.85
C ILE A 244 -3.23 -49.49 5.22
N ASP A 245 -4.10 -50.26 5.88
CA ASP A 245 -4.52 -51.58 5.42
C ASP A 245 -5.26 -51.47 4.07
N LEU A 246 -6.14 -50.48 3.91
CA LEU A 246 -6.84 -50.19 2.65
C LEU A 246 -5.89 -49.82 1.52
N LEU A 247 -4.90 -48.94 1.77
CA LEU A 247 -3.92 -48.54 0.76
C LEU A 247 -3.05 -49.73 0.33
N LEU A 248 -2.58 -50.55 1.28
CA LEU A 248 -1.79 -51.74 0.98
C LEU A 248 -2.61 -52.80 0.22
N ALA A 249 -3.87 -53.02 0.61
CA ALA A 249 -4.77 -53.96 -0.05
C ALA A 249 -5.07 -53.57 -1.51
N ASN A 250 -5.04 -52.27 -1.81
CA ASN A 250 -5.22 -51.73 -3.17
C ASN A 250 -3.90 -51.51 -3.92
N GLY A 251 -2.78 -52.07 -3.44
CA GLY A 251 -1.51 -52.12 -4.18
C GLY A 251 -0.60 -50.91 -4.03
N VAL A 252 -0.91 -49.94 -3.16
CA VAL A 252 -0.02 -48.79 -2.89
C VAL A 252 1.28 -49.25 -2.26
N LYS A 253 2.42 -48.76 -2.75
CA LYS A 253 3.74 -49.25 -2.34
C LYS A 253 4.01 -48.91 -0.87
N ARG A 254 4.63 -49.84 -0.12
CA ARG A 254 4.96 -49.64 1.31
C ARG A 254 5.72 -48.33 1.58
N LYS A 255 6.66 -47.96 0.71
CA LYS A 255 7.42 -46.70 0.83
C LYS A 255 6.54 -45.46 0.73
N GLN A 256 5.49 -45.50 -0.10
CA GLN A 256 4.51 -44.42 -0.22
C GLN A 256 3.62 -44.37 1.03
N VAL A 257 3.10 -45.52 1.49
CA VAL A 257 2.30 -45.63 2.72
C VAL A 257 3.08 -45.20 3.96
N ALA A 258 4.40 -45.44 4.02
CA ALA A 258 5.26 -44.96 5.11
C ALA A 258 5.25 -43.43 5.24
N GLY A 259 4.93 -42.71 4.16
CA GLY A 259 4.79 -41.25 4.11
C GLY A 259 3.38 -40.73 4.42
N ILE A 260 2.40 -41.58 4.76
CA ILE A 260 1.00 -41.18 4.98
C ILE A 260 0.86 -40.02 5.99
N PHE A 261 1.71 -39.98 7.03
CA PHE A 261 1.68 -38.95 8.07
C PHE A 261 2.41 -37.64 7.70
N ARG A 262 2.83 -37.49 6.44
CA ARG A 262 3.21 -36.20 5.85
C ARG A 262 1.99 -35.32 5.54
N HIS A 263 0.83 -35.94 5.47
CA HIS A 263 -0.47 -35.33 5.16
C HIS A 263 -1.27 -35.01 6.43
N ASP A 264 -2.36 -34.24 6.30
CA ASP A 264 -3.16 -33.84 7.46
C ASP A 264 -3.87 -35.05 8.10
N LEU A 265 -3.65 -35.24 9.41
CA LEU A 265 -4.13 -36.38 10.17
C LEU A 265 -5.63 -36.30 10.50
N ASP A 266 -6.15 -35.08 10.69
CA ASP A 266 -7.56 -34.87 11.05
C ASP A 266 -8.51 -35.15 9.87
N ALA A 267 -7.95 -35.25 8.67
CA ALA A 267 -8.70 -35.39 7.44
C ALA A 267 -8.79 -36.84 6.94
N ILE A 268 -8.13 -37.80 7.62
CA ILE A 268 -8.16 -39.21 7.24
C ILE A 268 -9.52 -39.81 7.62
N ASP A 269 -10.33 -40.08 6.59
CA ASP A 269 -11.63 -40.75 6.67
C ASP A 269 -11.52 -42.11 5.96
N SER A 270 -11.46 -43.20 6.74
CA SER A 270 -11.25 -44.56 6.22
C SER A 270 -12.42 -45.06 5.37
N ASP A 271 -13.63 -44.67 5.72
CA ASP A 271 -14.85 -45.12 5.04
C ASP A 271 -14.93 -44.44 3.67
N ARG A 272 -14.64 -43.14 3.62
CA ARG A 272 -14.55 -42.40 2.36
C ARG A 272 -13.40 -42.89 1.48
N LEU A 273 -12.23 -43.15 2.06
CA LEU A 273 -11.10 -43.71 1.34
C LEU A 273 -11.47 -45.05 0.69
N GLN A 274 -12.19 -45.92 1.41
CA GLN A 274 -12.66 -47.19 0.86
C GLN A 274 -13.58 -46.98 -0.35
N VAL A 275 -14.56 -46.08 -0.25
CA VAL A 275 -15.47 -45.78 -1.36
C VAL A 275 -14.71 -45.20 -2.56
N ASN A 276 -13.80 -44.26 -2.32
CA ASN A 276 -13.02 -43.63 -3.39
C ASN A 276 -12.11 -44.64 -4.10
N LEU A 277 -11.48 -45.57 -3.36
CA LEU A 277 -10.69 -46.66 -3.95
C LEU A 277 -11.56 -47.62 -4.77
N GLN A 278 -12.78 -47.92 -4.32
CA GLN A 278 -13.73 -48.74 -5.09
C GLN A 278 -14.13 -48.06 -6.41
N LEU A 279 -14.37 -46.75 -6.40
CA LEU A 279 -14.66 -45.98 -7.62
C LEU A 279 -13.50 -46.00 -8.61
N ILE A 280 -12.27 -45.82 -8.13
CA ILE A 280 -11.06 -45.90 -8.95
C ILE A 280 -10.91 -47.29 -9.59
N VAL A 281 -11.13 -48.36 -8.81
CA VAL A 281 -11.05 -49.73 -9.32
C VAL A 281 -12.17 -50.03 -10.32
N ALA A 282 -13.40 -49.58 -10.03
CA ALA A 282 -14.57 -49.83 -10.89
C ALA A 282 -14.49 -49.10 -12.24
N SER A 283 -13.91 -47.90 -12.26
CA SER A 283 -13.72 -47.11 -13.50
C SER A 283 -12.63 -47.65 -14.42
N GLY A 284 -11.83 -48.64 -13.98
CA GLY A 284 -10.70 -49.16 -14.76
C GLY A 284 -9.55 -48.16 -14.89
N ALA A 285 -9.48 -47.16 -13.99
CA ALA A 285 -8.44 -46.15 -13.97
C ALA A 285 -7.05 -46.75 -13.62
N ALA A 286 -6.00 -45.94 -13.74
CA ALA A 286 -4.64 -46.32 -13.33
C ALA A 286 -4.62 -46.88 -11.89
N GLY A 287 -3.65 -47.77 -11.61
CA GLY A 287 -3.51 -48.40 -10.29
C GLY A 287 -3.48 -47.37 -9.16
N ALA A 288 -4.03 -47.73 -7.99
CA ALA A 288 -4.12 -46.83 -6.83
C ALA A 288 -2.75 -46.29 -6.39
N ASP A 289 -1.65 -46.98 -6.71
CA ASP A 289 -0.28 -46.52 -6.45
C ASP A 289 0.11 -45.29 -7.29
N ALA A 290 -0.25 -45.27 -8.58
CA ALA A 290 -0.01 -44.14 -9.48
C ALA A 290 -0.89 -42.94 -9.12
N ILE A 291 -2.16 -43.17 -8.78
CA ILE A 291 -3.07 -42.08 -8.37
C ILE A 291 -2.65 -41.49 -7.02
N TYR A 292 -2.26 -42.33 -6.06
CA TYR A 292 -1.77 -41.86 -4.76
C TYR A 292 -0.54 -40.97 -4.89
N GLU A 293 0.39 -41.30 -5.80
CA GLU A 293 1.60 -40.52 -6.05
C GLU A 293 1.30 -39.09 -6.50
N VAL A 294 0.23 -38.93 -7.28
CA VAL A 294 -0.08 -37.68 -7.97
C VAL A 294 -1.08 -36.82 -7.19
N ILE A 295 -2.05 -37.46 -6.54
CA ILE A 295 -3.17 -36.78 -5.85
C ILE A 295 -2.91 -36.65 -4.34
N GLY A 296 -2.25 -37.64 -3.73
CA GLY A 296 -1.92 -37.64 -2.30
C GLY A 296 -3.17 -37.66 -1.41
N GLU A 297 -3.29 -36.66 -0.53
CA GLU A 297 -4.34 -36.64 0.50
C GLU A 297 -5.76 -36.45 -0.03
N SER A 298 -5.96 -35.90 -1.23
CA SER A 298 -7.30 -35.77 -1.82
C SER A 298 -7.97 -37.13 -2.06
N LEU A 299 -7.20 -38.23 -2.05
CA LEU A 299 -7.74 -39.59 -2.12
C LEU A 299 -8.72 -39.90 -0.97
N TRP A 300 -8.50 -39.34 0.22
CA TRP A 300 -9.40 -39.48 1.37
C TRP A 300 -10.08 -38.18 1.80
N GLN A 301 -9.58 -37.01 1.35
CA GLN A 301 -10.22 -35.73 1.68
C GLN A 301 -11.40 -35.39 0.77
N ALA A 302 -11.24 -35.60 -0.54
CA ALA A 302 -12.28 -35.28 -1.52
C ALA A 302 -13.52 -36.16 -1.33
N SER A 303 -14.70 -35.58 -1.58
CA SER A 303 -15.96 -36.31 -1.50
C SER A 303 -16.02 -37.41 -2.55
N SER A 304 -16.72 -38.50 -2.22
CA SER A 304 -16.94 -39.60 -3.18
C SER A 304 -17.78 -39.15 -4.38
N GLU A 305 -18.61 -38.13 -4.22
CA GLU A 305 -19.36 -37.50 -5.31
C GLU A 305 -18.44 -36.79 -6.32
N ASN A 306 -17.39 -36.11 -5.86
CA ASN A 306 -16.42 -35.47 -6.76
C ASN A 306 -15.55 -36.51 -7.46
N TRP A 307 -15.20 -37.61 -6.77
CA TRP A 307 -14.49 -38.72 -7.40
C TRP A 307 -15.33 -39.38 -8.49
N ALA A 308 -16.59 -39.71 -8.20
CA ALA A 308 -17.52 -40.23 -9.20
C ALA A 308 -17.69 -39.23 -10.36
N PHE A 309 -17.74 -37.93 -10.08
CA PHE A 309 -17.80 -36.91 -11.13
C PHE A 309 -16.58 -36.94 -12.06
N VAL A 310 -15.36 -36.94 -11.51
CA VAL A 310 -14.12 -36.94 -12.32
C VAL A 310 -13.94 -38.25 -13.10
N LEU A 311 -14.35 -39.38 -12.53
CA LEU A 311 -14.21 -40.69 -13.17
C LEU A 311 -15.33 -40.94 -14.19
N ASP A 312 -16.58 -40.69 -13.83
CA ASP A 312 -17.74 -41.12 -14.64
C ASP A 312 -18.21 -40.04 -15.64
N VAL A 313 -18.13 -38.76 -15.25
CA VAL A 313 -18.61 -37.63 -16.08
C VAL A 313 -17.47 -37.06 -16.93
N VAL A 314 -16.34 -36.71 -16.30
CA VAL A 314 -15.16 -36.18 -17.00
C VAL A 314 -14.40 -37.28 -17.76
N LYS A 315 -14.55 -38.55 -17.34
CA LYS A 315 -13.89 -39.72 -17.94
C LYS A 315 -12.35 -39.68 -17.86
N ALA A 316 -11.81 -39.10 -16.79
CA ALA A 316 -10.38 -39.08 -16.52
C ALA A 316 -9.93 -40.42 -15.93
N HIS A 317 -9.34 -41.30 -16.75
CA HIS A 317 -8.97 -42.66 -16.35
C HIS A 317 -7.47 -42.87 -16.11
N SER A 318 -6.60 -41.96 -16.57
CA SER A 318 -5.16 -42.04 -16.26
C SER A 318 -4.79 -41.18 -15.05
N ALA A 319 -3.71 -41.55 -14.35
CA ALA A 319 -3.24 -40.77 -13.19
C ALA A 319 -2.87 -39.32 -13.57
N ASP A 320 -2.31 -39.13 -14.76
CA ASP A 320 -1.95 -37.81 -15.30
C ASP A 320 -3.20 -36.96 -15.61
N GLN A 321 -4.22 -37.53 -16.24
CA GLN A 321 -5.50 -36.84 -16.45
C GLN A 321 -6.16 -36.46 -15.11
N ILE A 322 -6.23 -37.39 -14.16
CA ILE A 322 -6.82 -37.14 -12.84
C ILE A 322 -6.04 -36.02 -12.10
N GLN A 323 -4.72 -35.91 -12.30
CA GLN A 323 -3.90 -34.82 -11.75
C GLN A 323 -4.44 -33.44 -12.09
N HIS A 324 -4.77 -33.23 -13.38
CA HIS A 324 -5.28 -31.97 -13.87
C HIS A 324 -6.63 -31.59 -13.23
N PHE A 325 -7.36 -32.58 -12.68
CA PHE A 325 -8.63 -32.37 -12.00
C PHE A 325 -8.55 -32.26 -10.48
N LYS A 326 -7.35 -32.19 -9.88
CA LYS A 326 -7.18 -32.08 -8.43
C LYS A 326 -8.01 -30.95 -7.80
N ARG A 327 -8.10 -29.79 -8.44
CA ARG A 327 -8.90 -28.65 -7.94
C ARG A 327 -10.41 -28.92 -7.94
N MET A 328 -10.94 -29.74 -8.86
CA MET A 328 -12.34 -30.20 -8.80
C MET A 328 -12.54 -31.21 -7.67
N LEU A 329 -11.61 -32.16 -7.51
CA LEU A 329 -11.65 -33.14 -6.41
C LEU A 329 -11.70 -32.43 -5.05
N ASP A 330 -10.84 -31.44 -4.87
CA ASP A 330 -10.73 -30.65 -3.63
C ASP A 330 -11.87 -29.62 -3.45
N HIS A 331 -12.81 -29.48 -4.40
CA HIS A 331 -13.89 -28.51 -4.28
C HIS A 331 -14.98 -29.01 -3.30
N TYR A 332 -15.58 -28.08 -2.55
CA TYR A 332 -16.53 -28.45 -1.50
C TYR A 332 -17.92 -28.85 -2.00
N CYS A 333 -18.26 -28.53 -3.25
CA CYS A 333 -19.52 -28.90 -3.89
C CYS A 333 -19.25 -29.69 -5.17
N LYS A 334 -20.15 -30.62 -5.48
CA LYS A 334 -20.17 -31.35 -6.75
C LYS A 334 -20.30 -30.37 -7.92
N PRO A 335 -19.43 -30.44 -8.96
CA PRO A 335 -19.60 -29.66 -10.19
C PRO A 335 -20.85 -30.08 -10.99
N SER A 336 -21.34 -29.21 -11.87
CA SER A 336 -22.49 -29.55 -12.73
C SER A 336 -22.10 -30.60 -13.77
N SER A 337 -22.81 -31.73 -13.78
CA SER A 337 -22.67 -32.74 -14.83
C SER A 337 -23.20 -32.26 -16.16
N LEU A 338 -24.29 -31.48 -16.13
CA LEU A 338 -24.98 -31.03 -17.33
C LEU A 338 -24.10 -30.08 -18.15
N LEU A 339 -23.39 -29.16 -17.49
CA LEU A 339 -22.39 -28.30 -18.12
C LEU A 339 -21.24 -29.09 -18.76
N VAL A 340 -20.69 -30.09 -18.07
CA VAL A 340 -19.57 -30.89 -18.58
C VAL A 340 -19.99 -31.80 -19.73
N GLU A 341 -21.14 -32.47 -19.60
CA GLU A 341 -21.74 -33.28 -20.67
C GLU A 341 -22.00 -32.43 -21.92
N HIS A 342 -22.44 -31.19 -21.75
CA HIS A 342 -22.63 -30.26 -22.86
C HIS A 342 -21.31 -29.89 -23.54
N LEU A 343 -20.25 -29.59 -22.78
CA LEU A 343 -18.92 -29.33 -23.33
C LEU A 343 -18.37 -30.54 -24.11
N ILE A 344 -18.57 -31.76 -23.58
CA ILE A 344 -18.22 -33.01 -24.28
C ILE A 344 -19.02 -33.17 -25.57
N ALA A 345 -20.32 -32.87 -25.56
CA ALA A 345 -21.17 -32.93 -26.74
C ALA A 345 -20.75 -31.91 -27.83
N LEU A 346 -20.16 -30.78 -27.43
CA LEU A 346 -19.54 -29.80 -28.32
C LEU A 346 -18.13 -30.20 -28.80
N GLY A 347 -17.58 -31.31 -28.31
CA GLY A 347 -16.30 -31.87 -28.75
C GLY A 347 -15.11 -31.69 -27.79
N ALA A 348 -15.34 -31.25 -26.54
CA ALA A 348 -14.25 -31.07 -25.57
C ALA A 348 -13.59 -32.41 -25.20
N SER A 349 -12.26 -32.46 -25.31
CA SER A 349 -11.45 -33.55 -24.77
C SER A 349 -11.28 -33.45 -23.25
N VAL A 350 -10.69 -34.47 -22.63
CA VAL A 350 -10.35 -34.45 -21.20
C VAL A 350 -9.35 -33.32 -20.89
N GLU A 351 -8.44 -32.99 -21.81
CA GLU A 351 -7.49 -31.89 -21.63
C GLU A 351 -8.20 -30.53 -21.74
N ASP A 352 -9.13 -30.38 -22.67
CA ASP A 352 -9.96 -29.17 -22.82
C ASP A 352 -10.80 -28.88 -21.57
N LEU A 353 -11.39 -29.93 -20.97
CA LEU A 353 -12.13 -29.82 -19.72
C LEU A 353 -11.26 -29.38 -18.54
N ALA A 354 -9.96 -29.71 -18.56
CA ALA A 354 -9.01 -29.22 -17.56
C ALA A 354 -8.79 -27.70 -17.70
N HIS A 355 -8.70 -27.18 -18.93
CA HIS A 355 -8.64 -25.73 -19.16
C HIS A 355 -9.93 -25.01 -18.73
N CYS A 356 -11.09 -25.66 -18.88
CA CYS A 356 -12.40 -25.14 -18.43
C CYS A 356 -12.67 -25.30 -16.92
N GLN A 357 -11.75 -25.90 -16.15
CA GLN A 357 -12.00 -26.25 -14.76
C GLN A 357 -12.41 -25.06 -13.88
N THR A 358 -11.77 -23.90 -14.07
CA THR A 358 -12.10 -22.70 -13.29
C THR A 358 -13.51 -22.22 -13.61
N LEU A 359 -13.85 -22.16 -14.90
CA LEU A 359 -15.18 -21.79 -15.39
C LEU A 359 -16.25 -22.71 -14.83
N ILE A 360 -16.06 -24.04 -14.93
CA ILE A 360 -17.01 -25.04 -14.44
C ILE A 360 -17.28 -24.85 -12.94
N LEU A 361 -16.24 -24.57 -12.15
CA LEU A 361 -16.36 -24.34 -10.71
C LEU A 361 -16.98 -22.98 -10.36
N GLU A 362 -16.82 -21.96 -11.21
CA GLU A 362 -17.37 -20.61 -11.00
C GLU A 362 -18.85 -20.52 -11.39
N LEU A 363 -19.23 -21.11 -12.52
CA LEU A 363 -20.63 -21.21 -12.96
C LEU A 363 -21.46 -22.13 -12.08
N ASN A 364 -20.79 -23.01 -11.31
CA ASN A 364 -21.43 -23.83 -10.30
C ASN A 364 -21.84 -22.98 -9.07
N LYS A 365 -22.92 -22.16 -9.13
CA LYS A 365 -23.55 -21.59 -7.91
C LYS A 365 -24.89 -20.82 -8.03
N LYS A 366 -25.61 -20.84 -6.88
CA LYS A 366 -26.85 -20.18 -6.42
C LYS A 366 -28.17 -20.75 -7.00
N ALA A 367 -28.95 -21.37 -6.12
CA ALA A 367 -30.28 -21.89 -6.41
C ALA A 367 -31.16 -20.82 -7.10
N GLY A 368 -31.59 -21.08 -8.34
CA GLY A 368 -32.58 -20.28 -9.06
C GLY A 368 -32.21 -19.83 -10.47
N GLU A 369 -30.93 -19.86 -10.87
CA GLU A 369 -30.48 -19.48 -12.21
C GLU A 369 -29.97 -20.74 -12.97
N GLY A 370 -30.43 -20.94 -14.21
CA GLY A 370 -30.06 -22.08 -15.04
C GLY A 370 -28.65 -21.95 -15.64
N GLU A 371 -28.10 -23.05 -16.17
CA GLU A 371 -26.75 -23.09 -16.76
C GLU A 371 -26.72 -22.45 -18.17
N PRO A 372 -25.68 -21.67 -18.54
CA PRO A 372 -25.62 -20.90 -19.78
C PRO A 372 -25.17 -21.75 -20.99
N LEU A 373 -25.88 -22.84 -21.28
CA LEU A 373 -25.49 -23.81 -22.30
C LEU A 373 -25.59 -23.23 -23.72
N ALA A 374 -26.67 -22.50 -23.99
CA ALA A 374 -26.90 -21.89 -25.30
C ALA A 374 -25.80 -20.88 -25.64
N GLU A 375 -25.32 -20.15 -24.63
CA GLU A 375 -24.25 -19.17 -24.75
C GLU A 375 -22.87 -19.81 -24.94
N ILE A 376 -22.62 -20.97 -24.35
CA ILE A 376 -21.42 -21.76 -24.62
C ILE A 376 -21.43 -22.25 -26.07
N ALA A 377 -22.55 -22.81 -26.53
CA ALA A 377 -22.71 -23.23 -27.92
C ALA A 377 -22.54 -22.06 -28.90
N LEU A 378 -23.03 -20.87 -28.53
CA LEU A 378 -22.85 -19.64 -29.31
C LEU A 378 -21.36 -19.28 -29.46
N LEU A 379 -20.59 -19.29 -28.37
CA LEU A 379 -19.16 -18.94 -28.40
C LEU A 379 -18.30 -19.96 -29.18
N VAL A 380 -18.66 -21.25 -29.12
CA VAL A 380 -17.97 -22.32 -29.86
C VAL A 380 -18.35 -22.32 -31.35
N GLY A 381 -19.59 -21.94 -31.67
CA GLY A 381 -20.12 -21.91 -33.03
C GLY A 381 -19.52 -20.82 -33.92
N ALA A 382 -19.70 -20.96 -35.23
CA ALA A 382 -19.44 -19.88 -36.17
C ALA A 382 -20.40 -18.71 -35.90
N PRO A 383 -19.93 -17.45 -35.97
CA PRO A 383 -18.64 -16.99 -36.51
C PRO A 383 -17.49 -16.95 -35.50
N TYR A 384 -17.75 -17.12 -34.19
CA TYR A 384 -16.80 -16.82 -33.12
C TYR A 384 -15.73 -17.89 -32.94
N CYS A 385 -16.10 -19.18 -33.04
CA CYS A 385 -15.19 -20.33 -33.07
C CYS A 385 -14.13 -20.34 -31.95
N LEU A 386 -14.51 -20.02 -30.71
CA LEU A 386 -13.58 -20.07 -29.57
C LEU A 386 -13.15 -21.51 -29.28
N SER A 387 -11.86 -21.71 -29.06
CA SER A 387 -11.31 -22.96 -28.50
C SER A 387 -11.77 -23.16 -27.05
N PHE A 388 -11.78 -24.39 -26.55
CA PHE A 388 -12.16 -24.66 -25.16
C PHE A 388 -11.23 -23.98 -24.14
N GLU A 389 -9.95 -23.78 -24.47
CA GLU A 389 -9.06 -22.97 -23.65
C GLU A 389 -9.55 -21.51 -23.53
N GLN A 390 -10.03 -20.91 -24.62
CA GLN A 390 -10.59 -19.57 -24.63
C GLN A 390 -11.96 -19.52 -23.92
N ILE A 391 -12.81 -20.55 -24.09
CA ILE A 391 -14.07 -20.69 -23.35
C ILE A 391 -13.80 -20.72 -21.84
N GLY A 392 -12.78 -21.45 -21.39
CA GLY A 392 -12.36 -21.48 -19.99
C GLY A 392 -11.99 -20.10 -19.41
N GLN A 393 -11.69 -19.12 -20.27
CA GLN A 393 -11.41 -17.74 -19.89
C GLN A 393 -12.65 -16.84 -19.97
N CYS A 394 -13.77 -17.31 -20.53
CA CYS A 394 -15.01 -16.55 -20.77
C CYS A 394 -15.94 -16.44 -19.55
N CYS A 395 -15.42 -16.52 -18.32
CA CYS A 395 -16.21 -16.49 -17.09
C CYS A 395 -17.15 -15.28 -16.98
N THR A 396 -16.73 -14.11 -17.49
CA THR A 396 -17.50 -12.87 -17.36
C THR A 396 -18.74 -12.87 -18.27
N TYR A 397 -18.61 -13.40 -19.48
CA TYR A 397 -19.73 -13.57 -20.40
C TYR A 397 -20.75 -14.57 -19.85
N LEU A 398 -20.26 -15.73 -19.40
CA LEU A 398 -21.09 -16.85 -19.01
C LEU A 398 -21.72 -16.68 -17.60
N ALA A 399 -21.13 -15.86 -16.73
CA ALA A 399 -21.76 -15.50 -15.46
C ALA A 399 -22.95 -14.55 -15.62
N ARG A 400 -23.08 -13.85 -16.75
CA ARG A 400 -24.17 -12.89 -17.04
C ARG A 400 -24.59 -12.97 -18.51
N PRO A 401 -25.25 -14.07 -18.93
CA PRO A 401 -25.47 -14.35 -20.36
C PRO A 401 -26.49 -13.44 -21.05
N GLY A 402 -27.34 -12.72 -20.30
CA GLY A 402 -28.60 -12.15 -20.81
C GLY A 402 -28.53 -11.22 -22.03
N ALA A 403 -27.37 -10.61 -22.34
CA ALA A 403 -27.18 -9.75 -23.52
C ALA A 403 -26.01 -10.21 -24.40
N LEU A 404 -25.50 -11.43 -24.21
CA LEU A 404 -24.28 -11.89 -24.88
C LEU A 404 -24.45 -11.95 -26.40
N GLN A 405 -25.56 -12.50 -26.88
CA GLN A 405 -25.80 -12.64 -28.32
C GLN A 405 -25.82 -11.29 -29.04
N GLU A 406 -26.54 -10.32 -28.49
CA GLU A 406 -26.60 -8.96 -29.05
C GLU A 406 -25.23 -8.27 -28.99
N TYR A 407 -24.49 -8.44 -27.89
CA TYR A 407 -23.14 -7.89 -27.74
C TYR A 407 -22.17 -8.44 -28.78
N LEU A 408 -22.17 -9.77 -28.99
CA LEU A 408 -21.30 -10.42 -29.95
C LEU A 408 -21.68 -10.07 -31.40
N ALA A 409 -22.97 -9.94 -31.71
CA ALA A 409 -23.44 -9.52 -33.02
C ALA A 409 -22.92 -8.11 -33.40
N VAL A 410 -22.87 -7.19 -32.44
CA VAL A 410 -22.25 -5.87 -32.64
C VAL A 410 -20.74 -6.00 -32.92
N LEU A 411 -20.01 -6.85 -32.18
CA LEU A 411 -18.60 -7.10 -32.48
C LEU A 411 -18.40 -7.64 -33.89
N GLU A 412 -19.19 -8.64 -34.29
CA GLU A 412 -19.15 -9.23 -35.63
C GLU A 412 -19.41 -8.19 -36.73
N GLN A 413 -20.46 -7.40 -36.60
CA GLN A 413 -20.83 -6.34 -37.54
C GLN A 413 -19.69 -5.34 -37.78
N HIS A 414 -18.87 -5.10 -36.76
CA HIS A 414 -17.72 -4.19 -36.82
C HIS A 414 -16.37 -4.89 -37.10
N GLY A 415 -16.38 -6.20 -37.42
CA GLY A 415 -15.21 -6.97 -37.81
C GLY A 415 -14.38 -7.56 -36.66
N TYR A 416 -14.95 -7.65 -35.45
CA TYR A 416 -14.34 -8.19 -34.23
C TYR A 416 -14.95 -9.52 -33.77
N GLY A 417 -15.57 -10.26 -34.69
CA GLY A 417 -16.18 -11.57 -34.43
C GLY A 417 -15.20 -12.74 -34.36
N TYR A 418 -13.89 -12.52 -34.35
CA TYR A 418 -12.87 -13.58 -34.25
C TYR A 418 -12.45 -13.86 -32.79
N PRO A 419 -11.93 -15.06 -32.48
CA PRO A 419 -11.72 -15.52 -31.10
C PRO A 419 -10.93 -14.55 -30.21
N GLU A 420 -9.82 -14.02 -30.70
CA GLU A 420 -8.93 -13.14 -29.92
C GLU A 420 -9.60 -11.80 -29.57
N ALA A 421 -10.41 -11.25 -30.50
CA ALA A 421 -11.15 -10.02 -30.23
C ALA A 421 -12.29 -10.27 -29.25
N VAL A 422 -13.09 -11.32 -29.44
CA VAL A 422 -14.17 -11.69 -28.50
C VAL A 422 -13.62 -11.83 -27.08
N LEU A 423 -12.50 -12.54 -26.92
CA LEU A 423 -11.85 -12.68 -25.62
C LEU A 423 -11.34 -11.34 -25.06
N GLY A 424 -10.76 -10.49 -25.90
CA GLY A 424 -10.27 -9.16 -25.51
C GLY A 424 -11.38 -8.22 -25.04
N PHE A 425 -12.56 -8.26 -25.69
CA PHE A 425 -13.72 -7.44 -25.35
C PHE A 425 -14.48 -7.92 -24.11
N GLN A 426 -14.19 -9.11 -23.60
CA GLN A 426 -14.82 -9.64 -22.41
C GLN A 426 -14.71 -8.70 -21.21
N HIS A 427 -13.56 -8.03 -21.04
CA HIS A 427 -13.36 -7.10 -19.93
C HIS A 427 -14.34 -5.91 -19.95
N ALA A 428 -14.82 -5.54 -21.14
CA ALA A 428 -15.75 -4.44 -21.32
C ALA A 428 -17.22 -4.84 -21.12
N TYR A 429 -17.54 -6.13 -21.17
CA TYR A 429 -18.91 -6.63 -21.16
C TYR A 429 -19.71 -6.24 -19.91
N THR A 430 -19.08 -6.25 -18.73
CA THR A 430 -19.78 -5.87 -17.49
C THR A 430 -20.03 -4.38 -17.34
N GLY A 431 -19.27 -3.55 -18.05
CA GLY A 431 -19.31 -2.09 -17.90
C GLY A 431 -20.02 -1.37 -19.04
N ILE A 432 -20.17 -2.00 -20.20
CA ILE A 432 -20.67 -1.36 -21.42
C ILE A 432 -21.86 -2.15 -21.99
N GLY A 433 -23.01 -1.50 -22.06
CA GLY A 433 -24.19 -2.05 -22.74
C GLY A 433 -24.03 -2.08 -24.27
N VAL A 434 -24.81 -2.93 -24.94
CA VAL A 434 -24.77 -3.19 -26.39
C VAL A 434 -24.83 -1.89 -27.21
N GLN A 435 -25.79 -1.00 -26.92
CA GLN A 435 -25.95 0.27 -27.65
C GLN A 435 -24.73 1.20 -27.51
N SER A 436 -24.08 1.20 -26.34
CA SER A 436 -22.89 2.01 -26.10
C SER A 436 -21.69 1.44 -26.88
N LEU A 437 -21.54 0.11 -26.89
CA LEU A 437 -20.52 -0.56 -27.70
C LEU A 437 -20.68 -0.22 -29.20
N GLU A 438 -21.90 -0.35 -29.72
CA GLU A 438 -22.22 -0.05 -31.13
C GLU A 438 -21.87 1.42 -31.46
N THR A 439 -22.27 2.35 -30.59
CA THR A 439 -21.95 3.77 -30.74
C THR A 439 -20.44 4.01 -30.87
N TRP A 440 -19.63 3.45 -29.96
CA TRP A 440 -18.18 3.67 -29.96
C TRP A 440 -17.45 2.96 -31.08
N LEU A 441 -17.90 1.77 -31.49
CA LEU A 441 -17.38 1.10 -32.67
C LEU A 441 -17.75 1.85 -33.97
N GLY A 442 -18.94 2.48 -33.98
CA GLY A 442 -19.36 3.44 -35.01
C GLY A 442 -18.44 4.66 -35.10
N VAL A 443 -18.14 5.30 -33.96
CA VAL A 443 -17.18 6.43 -33.89
C VAL A 443 -15.79 6.00 -34.38
N LYS A 444 -15.33 4.81 -33.99
CA LYS A 444 -14.07 4.24 -34.49
C LYS A 444 -14.09 4.07 -36.01
N GLY A 445 -15.17 3.56 -36.58
CA GLY A 445 -15.34 3.38 -38.02
C GLY A 445 -14.23 2.50 -38.63
N GLN A 446 -13.59 2.96 -39.70
CA GLN A 446 -12.54 2.21 -40.42
C GLN A 446 -11.12 2.39 -39.86
N ARG A 447 -10.96 3.17 -38.78
CA ARG A 447 -9.64 3.55 -38.25
C ARG A 447 -8.97 2.40 -37.50
N LYS A 448 -7.81 1.93 -37.98
CA LYS A 448 -7.15 0.77 -37.36
C LYS A 448 -6.36 1.15 -36.09
N PRO A 449 -6.65 0.55 -34.92
CA PRO A 449 -5.79 0.68 -33.73
C PRO A 449 -4.47 -0.06 -33.94
N ARG A 450 -3.45 0.21 -33.12
CA ARG A 450 -2.18 -0.56 -33.21
C ARG A 450 -2.32 -1.96 -32.62
N LYS A 451 -3.18 -2.10 -31.60
CA LYS A 451 -3.52 -3.35 -30.91
C LYS A 451 -4.99 -3.30 -30.49
N GLU A 452 -5.67 -4.43 -30.50
CA GLU A 452 -7.08 -4.56 -30.09
C GLU A 452 -7.31 -4.08 -28.65
N ARG A 453 -6.37 -4.39 -27.76
CA ARG A 453 -6.40 -3.90 -26.37
C ARG A 453 -6.48 -2.38 -26.28
N GLU A 454 -5.81 -1.66 -27.19
CA GLU A 454 -5.85 -0.19 -27.24
C GLU A 454 -7.28 0.32 -27.52
N LEU A 455 -8.01 -0.39 -28.39
CA LEU A 455 -9.40 -0.10 -28.70
C LEU A 455 -10.32 -0.40 -27.52
N VAL A 456 -10.22 -1.59 -26.92
CA VAL A 456 -11.05 -1.96 -25.76
C VAL A 456 -10.85 -0.96 -24.63
N ASP A 457 -9.59 -0.61 -24.32
CA ASP A 457 -9.27 0.38 -23.30
C ASP A 457 -9.82 1.77 -23.66
N TRP A 458 -9.80 2.16 -24.94
CA TRP A 458 -10.38 3.42 -25.44
C TRP A 458 -11.90 3.46 -25.28
N ILE A 459 -12.60 2.40 -25.68
CA ILE A 459 -14.06 2.29 -25.57
C ILE A 459 -14.49 2.32 -24.09
N MET A 460 -13.81 1.57 -23.21
CA MET A 460 -14.08 1.57 -21.77
C MET A 460 -13.97 2.95 -21.14
N ARG A 461 -12.97 3.74 -21.53
CA ARG A 461 -12.84 5.12 -21.05
C ARG A 461 -13.97 5.99 -21.59
N CYS A 462 -14.19 5.96 -22.90
CA CYS A 462 -15.18 6.83 -23.53
C CYS A 462 -16.61 6.55 -23.03
N ALA A 463 -16.99 5.28 -22.92
CA ALA A 463 -18.30 4.86 -22.43
C ALA A 463 -18.57 5.27 -20.97
N GLY A 464 -17.53 5.39 -20.14
CA GLY A 464 -17.67 5.75 -18.73
C GLY A 464 -17.67 7.25 -18.44
N THR A 465 -17.14 8.09 -19.33
CA THR A 465 -16.86 9.50 -19.00
C THR A 465 -17.23 10.53 -20.08
N LEU A 466 -17.50 10.12 -21.33
CA LEU A 466 -17.66 11.04 -22.45
C LEU A 466 -18.96 10.80 -23.21
N ALA A 467 -19.52 11.88 -23.74
CA ALA A 467 -20.61 11.82 -24.72
C ALA A 467 -20.04 11.51 -26.13
N ALA A 468 -20.81 10.79 -26.96
CA ALA A 468 -20.39 10.46 -28.32
C ALA A 468 -20.62 11.62 -29.32
N GLN A 469 -21.57 12.52 -29.04
CA GLN A 469 -21.95 13.63 -29.92
C GLN A 469 -20.79 14.55 -30.31
N PRO A 470 -19.88 14.96 -29.40
CA PRO A 470 -18.72 15.78 -29.75
C PRO A 470 -17.76 15.07 -30.72
N TYR A 471 -17.61 13.74 -30.63
CA TYR A 471 -16.82 12.97 -31.61
C TYR A 471 -17.47 12.99 -32.99
N HIS A 472 -18.79 12.77 -33.05
CA HIS A 472 -19.52 12.84 -34.31
C HIS A 472 -19.39 14.22 -34.97
N TYR A 473 -19.46 15.30 -34.17
CA TYR A 473 -19.21 16.65 -34.67
C TYR A 473 -17.81 16.78 -35.29
N LEU A 474 -16.74 16.46 -34.55
CA LEU A 474 -15.38 16.55 -35.09
C LEU A 474 -15.18 15.68 -36.35
N LEU A 475 -15.76 14.48 -36.37
CA LEU A 475 -15.68 13.58 -37.52
C LEU A 475 -16.40 14.13 -38.77
N ALA A 476 -17.47 14.90 -38.58
CA ALA A 476 -18.22 15.52 -39.65
C ALA A 476 -17.53 16.79 -40.17
N THR A 477 -16.92 17.58 -39.27
CA THR A 477 -16.37 18.89 -39.62
C THR A 477 -14.91 18.86 -40.07
N MET A 478 -14.13 17.83 -39.73
CA MET A 478 -12.71 17.75 -40.07
C MET A 478 -12.18 16.31 -40.30
N PRO A 479 -11.16 16.14 -41.17
CA PRO A 479 -10.59 14.83 -41.45
C PRO A 479 -9.78 14.29 -40.28
N MET A 480 -10.19 13.14 -39.73
CA MET A 480 -9.43 12.37 -38.73
C MET A 480 -9.19 10.94 -39.26
N PRO A 481 -8.16 10.70 -40.10
CA PRO A 481 -7.98 9.39 -40.76
C PRO A 481 -7.43 8.28 -39.86
N GLU A 482 -6.70 8.62 -38.80
CA GLU A 482 -6.04 7.65 -37.92
C GLU A 482 -6.79 7.43 -36.61
N PHE A 483 -6.64 6.24 -36.01
CA PHE A 483 -7.13 5.95 -34.66
C PHE A 483 -6.44 6.84 -33.60
N SER A 484 -5.18 7.23 -33.86
CA SER A 484 -4.42 8.15 -33.03
C SER A 484 -5.12 9.52 -32.87
N HIS A 485 -5.83 10.01 -33.90
CA HIS A 485 -6.61 11.24 -33.83
C HIS A 485 -7.81 11.10 -32.90
N LEU A 486 -8.52 9.97 -32.91
CA LEU A 486 -9.61 9.72 -31.96
C LEU A 486 -9.10 9.68 -30.52
N CYS A 487 -7.97 9.01 -30.28
CA CYS A 487 -7.34 9.01 -28.96
C CYS A 487 -6.88 10.41 -28.51
N GLN A 488 -6.45 11.27 -29.43
CA GLN A 488 -6.10 12.66 -29.12
C GLN A 488 -7.33 13.54 -28.91
N ALA A 489 -8.41 13.28 -29.64
CA ALA A 489 -9.66 14.03 -29.58
C ALA A 489 -10.34 13.90 -28.21
N GLU A 490 -10.09 12.82 -27.45
CA GLU A 490 -10.48 12.66 -26.02
C GLU A 490 -10.27 13.96 -25.21
N ARG A 491 -9.22 14.72 -25.52
CA ARG A 491 -8.82 15.94 -24.79
C ARG A 491 -9.75 17.13 -24.98
N VAL A 492 -10.45 17.19 -26.12
CA VAL A 492 -11.26 18.34 -26.53
C VAL A 492 -12.74 18.00 -26.65
N VAL A 493 -13.09 16.74 -26.90
CA VAL A 493 -14.49 16.26 -26.92
C VAL A 493 -15.20 16.42 -25.57
N ARG A 494 -14.45 16.39 -24.46
CA ARG A 494 -14.98 16.65 -23.11
C ARG A 494 -15.50 18.06 -22.91
N PHE A 495 -15.11 19.01 -23.76
CA PHE A 495 -15.66 20.36 -23.74
C PHE A 495 -17.12 20.38 -24.18
N GLY A 496 -17.62 19.30 -24.78
CA GLY A 496 -18.98 19.21 -25.31
C GLY A 496 -19.10 19.81 -26.71
N THR A 497 -20.22 19.51 -27.36
CA THR A 497 -20.45 19.89 -28.76
C THR A 497 -20.49 21.41 -28.93
N GLY A 498 -21.15 22.14 -28.02
CA GLY A 498 -21.27 23.60 -28.13
C GLY A 498 -19.92 24.32 -28.12
N THR A 499 -19.00 23.89 -27.25
CA THR A 499 -17.66 24.49 -27.17
C THR A 499 -16.83 24.18 -28.41
N LEU A 500 -16.93 22.95 -28.94
CA LEU A 500 -16.26 22.61 -30.19
C LEU A 500 -16.80 23.40 -31.38
N GLN A 501 -18.12 23.60 -31.45
CA GLN A 501 -18.74 24.46 -32.46
C GLN A 501 -18.21 25.88 -32.39
N TYR A 502 -18.18 26.46 -31.20
CA TYR A 502 -17.59 27.78 -30.98
C TYR A 502 -16.13 27.88 -31.47
N LEU A 503 -15.29 26.88 -31.15
CA LEU A 503 -13.89 26.87 -31.56
C LEU A 503 -13.70 26.77 -33.08
N VAL A 504 -14.52 25.94 -33.73
CA VAL A 504 -14.41 25.71 -35.18
C VAL A 504 -15.06 26.84 -35.97
N GLU A 505 -16.31 27.18 -35.64
CA GLU A 505 -17.15 28.09 -36.43
C GLU A 505 -16.89 29.56 -36.08
N ASP A 506 -16.73 29.91 -34.80
CA ASP A 506 -16.55 31.32 -34.38
C ASP A 506 -15.09 31.75 -34.31
N LYS A 507 -14.17 30.81 -33.99
CA LYS A 507 -12.72 31.09 -33.86
C LYS A 507 -11.88 30.60 -35.03
N GLY A 508 -12.48 29.88 -35.98
CA GLY A 508 -11.80 29.49 -37.20
C GLY A 508 -10.70 28.44 -37.00
N LEU A 509 -10.79 27.59 -35.97
CA LEU A 509 -9.89 26.44 -35.82
C LEU A 509 -10.33 25.31 -36.78
N ASP A 510 -10.01 25.50 -38.06
CA ASP A 510 -10.50 24.73 -39.21
C ASP A 510 -9.91 23.33 -39.40
N SER A 511 -8.98 22.91 -38.55
CA SER A 511 -8.34 21.60 -38.63
C SER A 511 -8.09 20.98 -37.25
N PHE A 512 -8.07 19.66 -37.19
CA PHE A 512 -7.78 18.94 -35.93
C PHE A 512 -6.42 19.33 -35.36
N LYS A 513 -5.43 19.57 -36.24
CA LYS A 513 -4.12 20.09 -35.84
C LYS A 513 -4.23 21.48 -35.21
N ALA A 514 -4.99 22.40 -35.80
CA ALA A 514 -5.18 23.74 -35.24
C ALA A 514 -5.85 23.70 -33.86
N ILE A 515 -6.87 22.86 -33.67
CA ILE A 515 -7.49 22.65 -32.36
C ILE A 515 -6.48 22.12 -31.35
N MET A 516 -5.71 21.10 -31.73
CA MET A 516 -4.72 20.50 -30.82
C MET A 516 -3.57 21.47 -30.50
N ASP A 517 -3.08 22.23 -31.48
CA ASP A 517 -2.05 23.25 -31.28
C ASP A 517 -2.57 24.37 -30.37
N TRP A 518 -3.83 24.79 -30.53
CA TRP A 518 -4.48 25.72 -29.60
C TRP A 518 -4.60 25.11 -28.20
N TYR A 519 -5.09 23.88 -28.06
CA TYR A 519 -5.23 23.20 -26.77
C TYR A 519 -3.90 23.14 -26.00
N TYR A 520 -2.78 22.91 -26.70
CA TYR A 520 -1.45 22.88 -26.06
C TYR A 520 -0.88 24.26 -25.73
N LYS A 521 -1.32 25.32 -26.42
CA LYS A 521 -0.87 26.71 -26.19
C LYS A 521 -1.75 27.49 -25.23
N ALA A 522 -3.03 27.13 -25.11
CA ALA A 522 -4.01 27.84 -24.31
C ALA A 522 -3.84 27.54 -22.82
N ARG A 523 -3.70 28.59 -22.00
CA ARG A 523 -3.49 28.44 -20.55
C ARG A 523 -4.78 27.98 -19.88
N GLY A 524 -4.74 26.95 -19.04
CA GLY A 524 -5.89 26.50 -18.25
C GLY A 524 -7.03 25.86 -19.04
N VAL A 525 -6.85 25.54 -20.33
CA VAL A 525 -7.93 25.03 -21.20
C VAL A 525 -8.53 23.69 -20.73
N HIS A 526 -7.81 22.94 -19.92
CA HIS A 526 -8.24 21.63 -19.44
C HIS A 526 -9.25 21.72 -18.28
N THR A 527 -9.39 22.88 -17.62
CA THR A 527 -10.48 23.16 -16.64
C THR A 527 -11.77 23.60 -17.31
N LEU A 528 -11.74 23.78 -18.64
CA LEU A 528 -12.89 24.19 -19.42
C LEU A 528 -13.93 23.08 -19.41
N CYS A 529 -15.02 23.32 -18.68
CA CYS A 529 -16.17 22.44 -18.61
C CYS A 529 -17.41 23.26 -18.97
N CYS A 530 -17.81 23.24 -20.25
CA CYS A 530 -19.01 23.94 -20.72
C CYS A 530 -19.68 23.18 -21.85
N TRP A 531 -20.55 22.23 -21.49
CA TRP A 531 -21.20 21.38 -22.47
C TRP A 531 -22.27 22.14 -23.26
N ASP A 532 -23.03 22.97 -22.56
CA ASP A 532 -24.10 23.79 -23.11
C ASP A 532 -23.71 25.27 -23.08
N LEU A 533 -23.48 25.81 -24.27
CA LEU A 533 -23.03 27.17 -24.47
C LEU A 533 -24.23 28.11 -24.57
N ASN A 534 -24.40 28.95 -23.55
CA ASN A 534 -25.35 30.06 -23.55
C ASN A 534 -24.65 31.41 -23.78
N SER A 535 -25.42 32.48 -24.00
CA SER A 535 -24.89 33.82 -24.28
C SER A 535 -23.90 34.33 -23.22
N THR A 536 -24.15 34.05 -21.94
CA THR A 536 -23.26 34.44 -20.83
C THR A 536 -21.93 33.70 -20.89
N SER A 537 -21.96 32.37 -21.02
CA SER A 537 -20.76 31.54 -21.17
C SER A 537 -19.97 31.89 -22.43
N ARG A 538 -20.64 32.31 -23.51
CA ARG A 538 -19.99 32.75 -24.75
C ARG A 538 -19.20 34.04 -24.55
N VAL A 539 -19.71 35.01 -23.78
CA VAL A 539 -18.96 36.22 -23.41
C VAL A 539 -17.72 35.88 -22.57
N LEU A 540 -17.84 34.94 -21.62
CA LEU A 540 -16.70 34.47 -20.83
C LEU A 540 -15.66 33.75 -21.69
N LEU A 541 -16.10 32.91 -22.63
CA LEU A 541 -15.21 32.24 -23.59
C LEU A 541 -14.53 33.25 -24.53
N ASP A 542 -15.24 34.27 -25.00
CA ASP A 542 -14.65 35.31 -25.84
C ASP A 542 -13.55 36.09 -25.13
N ASP A 543 -13.77 36.44 -23.85
CA ASP A 543 -12.74 37.09 -23.04
C ASP A 543 -11.55 36.13 -22.76
N ALA A 544 -11.83 34.89 -22.36
CA ALA A 544 -10.81 33.87 -22.13
C ALA A 544 -9.98 33.57 -23.38
N PHE A 545 -10.62 33.44 -24.54
CA PHE A 545 -9.96 33.20 -25.83
C PHE A 545 -9.11 34.39 -26.23
N ARG A 546 -9.62 35.63 -26.12
CA ARG A 546 -8.86 36.86 -26.42
C ARG A 546 -7.61 36.98 -25.57
N ARG A 547 -7.67 36.58 -24.29
CA ARG A 547 -6.55 36.57 -23.34
C ARG A 547 -5.68 35.32 -23.44
N ASN A 548 -6.10 34.32 -24.21
CA ASN A 548 -5.53 32.97 -24.24
C ASN A 548 -5.39 32.33 -22.83
N HIS A 549 -6.39 32.57 -21.96
CA HIS A 549 -6.42 32.12 -20.57
C HIS A 549 -7.82 31.66 -20.14
N PHE A 550 -7.96 30.35 -19.90
CA PHE A 550 -9.22 29.67 -19.62
C PHE A 550 -9.36 29.21 -18.16
N ALA A 551 -8.31 29.34 -17.33
CA ALA A 551 -8.35 28.85 -15.95
C ALA A 551 -9.47 29.48 -15.12
N ALA A 552 -9.72 30.78 -15.33
CA ALA A 552 -10.77 31.54 -14.64
C ALA A 552 -12.18 31.29 -15.20
N PHE A 553 -12.34 30.59 -16.33
CA PHE A 553 -13.66 30.44 -16.98
C PHE A 553 -14.69 29.79 -16.05
N THR A 554 -14.34 28.64 -15.47
CA THR A 554 -15.25 27.87 -14.61
C THR A 554 -15.57 28.60 -13.30
N GLU A 555 -14.59 29.32 -12.74
CA GLU A 555 -14.77 30.16 -11.54
C GLU A 555 -15.68 31.35 -11.84
N ASN A 556 -15.46 32.04 -12.96
CA ASN A 556 -16.28 33.16 -13.41
C ASN A 556 -17.72 32.72 -13.67
N LEU A 557 -17.90 31.58 -14.35
CA LEU A 557 -19.23 31.02 -14.61
C LEU A 557 -19.93 30.68 -13.30
N SER A 558 -19.22 30.04 -12.36
CA SER A 558 -19.76 29.73 -11.02
C SER A 558 -20.11 30.98 -10.21
N CYS A 559 -19.30 32.04 -10.32
CA CYS A 559 -19.55 33.33 -9.67
C CYS A 559 -20.84 33.97 -10.19
N ILE A 560 -21.05 33.93 -11.52
CA ILE A 560 -22.28 34.43 -12.15
C ILE A 560 -23.48 33.58 -11.74
N MET A 561 -23.37 32.25 -11.84
CA MET A 561 -24.46 31.32 -11.50
C MET A 561 -24.91 31.51 -10.05
N ARG A 562 -23.98 31.61 -9.09
CA ARG A 562 -24.31 31.88 -7.68
C ARG A 562 -25.03 33.22 -7.50
N ALA A 563 -24.54 34.28 -8.14
CA ALA A 563 -25.17 35.59 -8.01
C ALA A 563 -26.59 35.63 -8.61
N ILE A 564 -26.83 34.87 -9.69
CA ILE A 564 -28.16 34.71 -10.27
C ILE A 564 -29.05 33.83 -9.38
N ASP A 565 -28.54 32.69 -8.91
CA ASP A 565 -29.29 31.77 -8.03
C ASP A 565 -29.74 32.48 -6.76
N ASP A 566 -28.88 33.27 -6.11
CA ASP A 566 -29.24 34.06 -4.92
C ASP A 566 -30.43 34.99 -5.19
N ARG A 567 -30.49 35.59 -6.38
CA ARG A 567 -31.57 36.51 -6.79
C ARG A 567 -32.85 35.77 -7.16
N VAL A 568 -32.73 34.66 -7.89
CA VAL A 568 -33.88 33.82 -8.25
C VAL A 568 -34.49 33.22 -6.98
N LEU A 569 -33.68 32.69 -6.06
CA LEU A 569 -34.15 32.17 -4.78
C LEU A 569 -34.78 33.25 -3.89
N ALA A 570 -34.33 34.50 -3.98
CA ALA A 570 -34.99 35.60 -3.28
C ALA A 570 -36.39 35.91 -3.84
N ASP A 571 -36.64 35.67 -5.13
CA ASP A 571 -37.93 35.91 -5.79
C ASP A 571 -38.92 34.74 -5.59
N ILE A 572 -38.47 33.49 -5.85
CA ILE A 572 -39.37 32.31 -5.86
C ILE A 572 -39.21 31.40 -4.64
N GLY A 573 -38.24 31.66 -3.76
CA GLY A 573 -37.94 30.82 -2.59
C GLY A 573 -37.32 29.46 -2.95
N TYR A 574 -37.02 28.68 -1.92
CA TYR A 574 -36.50 27.32 -2.08
C TYR A 574 -37.60 26.33 -2.47
N ARG A 575 -37.22 25.36 -3.32
CA ARG A 575 -38.08 24.22 -3.68
C ARG A 575 -38.59 23.50 -2.42
N HIS A 576 -39.88 23.19 -2.38
CA HIS A 576 -40.47 22.41 -1.28
C HIS A 576 -39.95 20.97 -1.26
N LYS A 577 -39.93 20.32 -0.08
CA LYS A 577 -39.37 18.97 0.10
C LYS A 577 -40.26 17.83 -0.41
N GLN A 578 -41.55 18.06 -0.65
CA GLN A 578 -42.49 17.07 -1.21
C GLN A 578 -43.48 17.71 -2.20
N PRO A 579 -43.03 18.18 -3.38
CA PRO A 579 -43.94 18.61 -4.44
C PRO A 579 -44.47 17.40 -5.21
N ASP A 580 -45.71 17.48 -5.73
CA ASP A 580 -46.14 16.58 -6.80
C ASP A 580 -45.39 16.91 -8.11
N ASP A 581 -45.46 16.03 -9.11
CA ASP A 581 -44.69 16.18 -10.36
C ASP A 581 -45.03 17.48 -11.11
N ALA A 582 -46.29 17.92 -11.08
CA ALA A 582 -46.75 19.13 -11.74
C ALA A 582 -46.26 20.42 -11.04
N ALA A 583 -46.25 20.45 -9.71
CA ALA A 583 -45.68 21.54 -8.92
C ALA A 583 -44.15 21.58 -9.08
N ARG A 584 -43.52 20.41 -9.25
CA ARG A 584 -42.10 20.29 -9.57
C ARG A 584 -41.79 20.95 -10.92
N GLU A 585 -42.53 20.58 -11.96
CA GLU A 585 -42.32 21.10 -13.32
C GLU A 585 -42.56 22.62 -13.37
N ARG A 586 -43.65 23.12 -12.78
CA ARG A 586 -43.93 24.57 -12.69
C ARG A 586 -42.84 25.36 -11.97
N TYR A 587 -42.29 24.81 -10.88
CA TYR A 587 -41.19 25.46 -10.16
C TYR A 587 -39.92 25.50 -11.03
N ASP A 588 -39.58 24.38 -11.68
CA ASP A 588 -38.38 24.28 -12.52
C ASP A 588 -38.49 25.19 -13.75
N GLU A 589 -39.65 25.23 -14.44
CA GLU A 589 -39.93 26.17 -15.54
C GLU A 589 -39.83 27.63 -15.09
N ARG A 590 -40.42 27.97 -13.93
CA ARG A 590 -40.39 29.34 -13.41
C ARG A 590 -38.97 29.76 -13.03
N ARG A 591 -38.20 28.85 -12.41
CA ARG A 591 -36.81 29.07 -12.05
C ARG A 591 -35.96 29.30 -13.30
N GLU A 592 -36.15 28.50 -14.34
CA GLU A 592 -35.42 28.62 -15.60
C GLU A 592 -35.74 29.95 -16.32
N ALA A 593 -37.02 30.33 -16.40
CA ALA A 593 -37.44 31.60 -16.98
C ALA A 593 -36.83 32.82 -16.26
N LEU A 594 -36.81 32.80 -14.92
CA LEU A 594 -36.18 33.86 -14.12
C LEU A 594 -34.66 33.88 -14.26
N THR A 595 -34.02 32.70 -14.30
CA THR A 595 -32.57 32.58 -14.52
C THR A 595 -32.18 33.20 -15.86
N GLN A 596 -32.94 32.92 -16.93
CA GLN A 596 -32.72 33.52 -18.25
C GLN A 596 -32.94 35.05 -18.22
N ALA A 597 -33.99 35.53 -17.53
CA ALA A 597 -34.25 36.97 -17.40
C ALA A 597 -33.13 37.71 -16.66
N GLU A 598 -32.60 37.16 -15.57
CA GLU A 598 -31.49 37.76 -14.83
C GLU A 598 -30.16 37.69 -15.62
N CYS A 599 -29.91 36.61 -16.37
CA CYS A 599 -28.80 36.49 -17.32
C CYS A 599 -28.81 37.64 -18.35
N LEU A 600 -29.97 37.92 -18.96
CA LEU A 600 -30.10 38.97 -19.98
C LEU A 600 -29.80 40.36 -19.43
N LYS A 601 -30.16 40.65 -18.17
CA LYS A 601 -29.84 41.92 -17.49
C LYS A 601 -28.34 42.09 -17.25
N LEU A 602 -27.66 40.99 -16.93
CA LEU A 602 -26.23 40.97 -16.63
C LEU A 602 -25.35 41.08 -17.89
N LEU A 603 -25.78 40.44 -18.99
CA LEU A 603 -25.02 40.29 -20.23
C LEU A 603 -24.32 41.57 -20.74
N PRO A 604 -24.99 42.74 -20.87
CA PRO A 604 -24.35 43.94 -21.41
C PRO A 604 -23.29 44.56 -20.49
N ARG A 605 -23.27 44.21 -19.20
CA ARG A 605 -22.32 44.75 -18.21
C ARG A 605 -21.05 43.91 -18.08
N LEU A 606 -21.12 42.61 -18.38
CA LEU A 606 -20.01 41.67 -18.18
C LEU A 606 -18.71 42.05 -18.92
N PRO A 607 -18.71 42.46 -20.20
CA PRO A 607 -17.47 42.80 -20.90
C PRO A 607 -16.70 43.94 -20.22
N ALA A 608 -17.40 44.94 -19.69
CA ALA A 608 -16.77 46.07 -19.00
C ALA A 608 -16.13 45.62 -17.67
N ILE A 609 -16.81 44.77 -16.89
CA ILE A 609 -16.29 44.20 -15.65
C ILE A 609 -15.04 43.36 -15.93
N LEU A 610 -15.12 42.41 -16.87
CA LEU A 610 -14.01 41.53 -17.26
C LEU A 610 -12.80 42.32 -17.77
N SER A 611 -13.02 43.38 -18.54
CA SER A 611 -11.95 44.25 -19.01
C SER A 611 -11.16 44.87 -17.85
N GLN A 612 -11.86 45.41 -16.85
CA GLN A 612 -11.22 46.09 -15.71
C GLN A 612 -10.52 45.14 -14.75
N THR A 613 -11.06 43.93 -14.56
CA THR A 613 -10.51 42.95 -13.61
C THR A 613 -9.46 42.03 -14.21
N GLY A 614 -9.16 42.14 -15.50
CA GLY A 614 -8.20 41.27 -16.17
C GLY A 614 -8.76 39.88 -16.50
N GLY A 615 -10.09 39.75 -16.66
CA GLY A 615 -10.76 38.51 -17.03
C GLY A 615 -11.23 37.64 -15.86
N VAL A 616 -11.36 38.23 -14.67
CA VAL A 616 -11.73 37.51 -13.42
C VAL A 616 -12.91 38.21 -12.77
N LEU A 617 -13.95 37.48 -12.39
CA LEU A 617 -15.13 38.08 -11.78
C LEU A 617 -15.02 38.05 -10.25
N LEU A 618 -15.08 39.24 -9.65
CA LEU A 618 -15.15 39.39 -8.20
C LEU A 618 -16.61 39.28 -7.74
N PRO A 619 -16.95 38.41 -6.77
CA PRO A 619 -18.32 38.26 -6.29
C PRO A 619 -18.96 39.57 -5.81
N SER A 620 -18.18 40.46 -5.18
CA SER A 620 -18.66 41.78 -4.78
C SER A 620 -19.07 42.64 -5.99
N MET A 621 -18.29 42.62 -7.08
CA MET A 621 -18.57 43.38 -8.30
C MET A 621 -19.77 42.84 -9.08
N VAL A 622 -19.87 41.51 -9.20
CA VAL A 622 -21.00 40.88 -9.93
C VAL A 622 -22.33 41.21 -9.25
N ARG A 623 -22.40 41.26 -7.92
CA ARG A 623 -23.63 41.69 -7.21
C ARG A 623 -24.08 43.10 -7.58
N HIS A 624 -23.13 44.01 -7.83
CA HIS A 624 -23.42 45.37 -8.26
C HIS A 624 -23.78 45.48 -9.75
N ALA A 625 -23.67 44.41 -10.54
CA ALA A 625 -24.04 44.45 -11.95
C ALA A 625 -25.56 44.67 -12.18
N TRP A 626 -26.39 44.40 -11.16
CA TRP A 626 -27.83 44.68 -11.16
C TRP A 626 -28.21 46.01 -10.48
N SER A 627 -27.23 46.78 -10.00
CA SER A 627 -27.42 48.14 -9.47
C SER A 627 -27.57 49.17 -10.60
N SER A 628 -27.76 50.46 -10.26
CA SER A 628 -27.75 51.52 -11.29
C SER A 628 -26.39 51.58 -12.01
N ALA A 629 -26.39 52.08 -13.25
CA ALA A 629 -25.16 52.21 -14.03
C ALA A 629 -24.12 53.10 -13.31
N GLU A 630 -24.57 54.14 -12.60
CA GLU A 630 -23.69 55.02 -11.82
C GLU A 630 -23.05 54.29 -10.64
N GLN A 631 -23.81 53.47 -9.90
CA GLN A 631 -23.28 52.72 -8.77
C GLN A 631 -22.27 51.65 -9.20
N LEU A 632 -22.54 50.96 -10.32
CA LEU A 632 -21.59 50.02 -10.88
C LEU A 632 -20.30 50.74 -11.31
N GLN A 633 -20.44 51.90 -11.97
CA GLN A 633 -19.29 52.70 -12.40
C GLN A 633 -18.47 53.21 -11.20
N GLU A 634 -19.12 53.70 -10.14
CA GLU A 634 -18.46 54.14 -8.89
C GLU A 634 -17.62 53.00 -8.28
N LYS A 635 -18.16 51.77 -8.24
CA LYS A 635 -17.42 50.61 -7.74
C LYS A 635 -16.27 50.19 -8.66
N MET A 636 -16.44 50.35 -9.97
CA MET A 636 -15.36 50.12 -10.95
C MET A 636 -14.25 51.18 -10.80
N ASP A 637 -14.60 52.44 -10.63
CA ASP A 637 -13.66 53.56 -10.45
C ASP A 637 -12.85 53.41 -9.14
N ALA A 638 -13.43 52.82 -8.10
CA ALA A 638 -12.70 52.45 -6.88
C ALA A 638 -11.78 51.23 -7.07
N LEU A 639 -12.12 50.29 -7.96
CA LEU A 639 -11.35 49.06 -8.16
C LEU A 639 -10.06 49.29 -8.93
N VAL A 640 -10.10 50.12 -9.97
CA VAL A 640 -8.97 50.30 -10.90
C VAL A 640 -7.71 50.79 -10.18
N PRO A 641 -7.73 51.87 -9.37
CA PRO A 641 -6.56 52.33 -8.63
C PRO A 641 -6.03 51.29 -7.64
N LEU A 642 -6.93 50.52 -7.03
CA LEU A 642 -6.55 49.45 -6.10
C LEU A 642 -5.79 48.33 -6.83
N VAL A 643 -6.30 47.86 -7.97
CA VAL A 643 -5.64 46.81 -8.77
C VAL A 643 -4.29 47.28 -9.29
N GLU A 644 -4.20 48.50 -9.82
CA GLU A 644 -2.93 49.07 -10.27
C GLU A 644 -1.92 49.19 -9.14
N SER A 645 -2.35 49.66 -7.96
CA SER A 645 -1.52 49.73 -6.75
C SER A 645 -1.00 48.35 -6.34
N LEU A 646 -1.88 47.34 -6.31
CA LEU A 646 -1.51 45.95 -5.97
C LEU A 646 -0.51 45.34 -6.97
N LEU A 647 -0.66 45.61 -8.27
CA LEU A 647 0.26 45.14 -9.33
C LEU A 647 1.64 45.78 -9.29
N MET A 648 1.79 46.91 -8.61
CA MET A 648 3.09 47.52 -8.30
C MET A 648 3.69 47.00 -6.99
N GLY A 649 3.13 45.92 -6.43
CA GLY A 649 3.53 45.39 -5.13
C GLY A 649 3.08 46.25 -3.94
N ARG A 650 2.22 47.26 -4.15
CA ARG A 650 1.68 48.13 -3.11
C ARG A 650 0.32 47.61 -2.64
N GLY A 651 -0.47 48.44 -1.96
CA GLY A 651 -1.85 48.08 -1.58
C GLY A 651 -2.35 48.83 -0.34
N PRO A 652 -3.52 48.41 0.19
CA PRO A 652 -4.06 48.97 1.42
C PRO A 652 -3.10 48.80 2.59
N SER A 653 -3.08 49.79 3.49
CA SER A 653 -2.29 49.76 4.73
C SER A 653 -3.16 49.94 5.98
N GLY A 654 -4.49 49.99 5.81
CA GLY A 654 -5.45 50.08 6.91
C GLY A 654 -5.52 48.80 7.73
N ALA A 655 -5.94 48.94 9.00
CA ALA A 655 -6.07 47.80 9.92
C ALA A 655 -7.18 46.82 9.54
N GLU A 656 -8.17 47.27 8.77
CA GLU A 656 -9.29 46.46 8.27
C GLU A 656 -9.38 46.59 6.75
N LEU A 657 -9.83 45.51 6.10
CA LEU A 657 -10.05 45.46 4.65
C LEU A 657 -11.54 45.40 4.34
N GLN A 658 -11.94 46.16 3.33
CA GLN A 658 -13.23 46.03 2.67
C GLN A 658 -13.31 44.70 1.90
N ALA A 659 -14.52 44.21 1.64
CA ALA A 659 -14.72 42.94 0.93
C ALA A 659 -14.03 42.93 -0.45
N GLN A 660 -14.13 44.04 -1.18
CA GLN A 660 -13.51 44.23 -2.50
C GLN A 660 -11.98 44.22 -2.43
N GLU A 661 -11.38 44.72 -1.33
CA GLU A 661 -9.93 44.70 -1.13
C GLU A 661 -9.43 43.30 -0.84
N VAL A 662 -10.14 42.55 0.01
CA VAL A 662 -9.83 41.13 0.27
C VAL A 662 -9.87 40.31 -1.03
N GLU A 663 -10.93 40.50 -1.83
CA GLU A 663 -11.11 39.79 -3.10
C GLU A 663 -10.01 40.18 -4.12
N ALA A 664 -9.64 41.46 -4.21
CA ALA A 664 -8.58 41.92 -5.11
C ALA A 664 -7.18 41.40 -4.70
N ILE A 665 -6.85 41.41 -3.41
CA ILE A 665 -5.58 40.86 -2.88
C ILE A 665 -5.52 39.35 -3.15
N SER A 666 -6.59 38.63 -2.80
CA SER A 666 -6.71 37.19 -3.05
C SER A 666 -6.48 36.85 -4.52
N MET A 667 -7.10 37.60 -5.44
CA MET A 667 -6.94 37.41 -6.88
C MET A 667 -5.50 37.68 -7.36
N ILE A 668 -4.94 38.85 -7.04
CA ILE A 668 -3.65 39.30 -7.60
C ILE A 668 -2.50 38.51 -7.01
N TYR A 669 -2.52 38.25 -5.70
CA TYR A 669 -1.49 37.48 -5.00
C TYR A 669 -1.75 35.98 -5.00
N ARG A 670 -2.82 35.48 -5.63
CA ARG A 670 -3.14 34.05 -5.74
C ARG A 670 -3.19 33.34 -4.38
N THR A 671 -3.84 33.97 -3.41
CA THR A 671 -4.12 33.39 -2.09
C THR A 671 -5.63 33.33 -1.86
N ASP A 672 -6.11 32.57 -0.88
CA ASP A 672 -7.53 32.49 -0.57
C ASP A 672 -8.00 33.66 0.33
N THR A 673 -9.27 34.02 0.21
CA THR A 673 -9.86 35.14 0.97
C THR A 673 -9.88 34.93 2.49
N HIS A 674 -9.84 33.68 2.96
CA HIS A 674 -9.84 33.37 4.39
C HIS A 674 -8.45 33.61 5.00
N SER A 675 -7.39 33.21 4.32
CA SER A 675 -6.00 33.48 4.71
C SER A 675 -5.71 34.99 4.77
N VAL A 676 -6.20 35.75 3.78
CA VAL A 676 -6.10 37.23 3.82
C VAL A 676 -6.78 37.78 5.06
N ARG A 677 -8.06 37.43 5.30
CA ARG A 677 -8.83 37.95 6.45
C ARG A 677 -8.23 37.59 7.80
N SER A 678 -7.78 36.35 7.96
CA SER A 678 -7.27 35.84 9.24
C SER A 678 -5.92 36.45 9.62
N GLN A 679 -5.05 36.72 8.64
CA GLN A 679 -3.70 37.20 8.91
C GLN A 679 -3.53 38.70 8.80
N TRP A 680 -4.40 39.41 8.07
CA TRP A 680 -4.23 40.85 7.79
C TRP A 680 -3.89 41.70 9.03
N LYS A 681 -4.57 41.43 10.16
CA LYS A 681 -4.36 42.15 11.43
C LYS A 681 -2.93 42.06 11.98
N ASN A 682 -2.18 41.03 11.59
CA ASN A 682 -0.81 40.77 12.05
C ASN A 682 0.26 41.20 11.03
N VAL A 683 -0.16 41.63 9.84
CA VAL A 683 0.73 41.99 8.72
C VAL A 683 0.74 43.51 8.57
N LEU A 684 1.67 44.16 9.27
CA LEU A 684 1.87 45.61 9.18
C LEU A 684 2.76 46.00 7.98
N GLY A 685 2.56 47.23 7.49
CA GLY A 685 3.43 47.84 6.48
C GLY A 685 4.70 48.40 7.11
N PHE A 686 5.85 48.14 6.48
CA PHE A 686 7.17 48.62 6.95
C PHE A 686 7.96 49.28 5.82
N GLU A 687 7.29 50.09 5.02
CA GLU A 687 7.84 50.76 3.84
C GLU A 687 9.01 51.69 4.19
N SER A 688 8.99 52.26 5.40
CA SER A 688 10.06 53.11 5.93
C SER A 688 11.42 52.40 6.00
N HIS A 689 11.45 51.07 6.15
CA HIS A 689 12.69 50.28 6.17
C HIS A 689 13.41 50.33 4.81
N MET A 690 12.70 50.65 3.72
CA MET A 690 13.24 50.75 2.37
C MET A 690 13.56 52.19 1.94
N ALA A 691 13.25 53.20 2.76
CA ALA A 691 13.34 54.62 2.38
C ALA A 691 14.75 55.07 1.96
N GLY A 692 15.80 54.39 2.44
CA GLY A 692 17.19 54.65 2.06
C GLY A 692 17.66 54.02 0.75
N LEU A 693 16.80 53.27 0.05
CA LEU A 693 17.13 52.57 -1.19
C LEU A 693 16.54 53.31 -2.41
N LYS A 694 17.33 53.44 -3.47
CA LYS A 694 16.88 53.84 -4.80
C LYS A 694 16.29 52.62 -5.50
N LEU A 695 14.98 52.66 -5.75
CA LEU A 695 14.23 51.57 -6.39
C LEU A 695 13.43 52.13 -7.57
N TRP A 696 13.38 51.40 -8.69
CA TRP A 696 12.57 51.78 -9.85
C TRP A 696 11.08 51.51 -9.60
N ASP A 697 10.23 52.25 -10.33
CA ASP A 697 8.80 51.95 -10.48
C ASP A 697 8.58 50.76 -11.44
N GLY A 698 9.28 49.65 -11.18
CA GLY A 698 9.17 48.39 -11.92
C GLY A 698 10.44 48.01 -12.67
N TYR A 699 10.99 46.83 -12.36
CA TYR A 699 12.13 46.24 -13.08
C TYR A 699 11.63 45.25 -14.13
N PRO A 700 12.00 45.41 -15.42
CA PRO A 700 11.56 44.49 -16.46
C PRO A 700 12.25 43.12 -16.31
N MET A 701 11.47 42.06 -16.50
CA MET A 701 11.93 40.67 -16.50
C MET A 701 11.46 39.94 -17.76
N ARG A 702 12.31 39.07 -18.31
CA ARG A 702 12.05 38.33 -19.56
C ARG A 702 12.20 36.84 -19.32
N TRP A 703 11.10 36.10 -19.31
CA TRP A 703 11.11 34.64 -19.09
C TRP A 703 10.86 33.91 -20.40
N ALA A 704 11.79 33.03 -20.79
CA ALA A 704 11.69 32.24 -22.01
C ALA A 704 10.72 31.07 -21.82
N ARG A 705 9.79 30.88 -22.76
CA ARG A 705 8.79 29.82 -22.72
C ARG A 705 9.38 28.44 -23.02
N SER A 706 8.75 27.42 -22.45
CA SER A 706 9.05 26.01 -22.65
C SER A 706 7.76 25.21 -22.52
N ILE A 707 7.09 24.93 -23.64
CA ILE A 707 5.85 24.15 -23.65
C ILE A 707 6.21 22.67 -23.55
N ARG A 708 5.68 21.96 -22.55
CA ARG A 708 5.86 20.50 -22.41
C ARG A 708 4.69 19.78 -23.06
N ARG A 709 4.98 18.87 -23.99
CA ARG A 709 3.99 17.97 -24.59
C ARG A 709 4.13 16.59 -23.99
N MET A 710 3.04 16.03 -23.45
CA MET A 710 3.04 14.65 -22.99
C MET A 710 2.93 13.68 -24.17
N GLU A 711 3.86 12.74 -24.26
CA GLU A 711 3.93 11.73 -25.32
C GLU A 711 3.32 10.38 -24.92
N LYS A 712 3.32 10.05 -23.63
CA LYS A 712 2.85 8.76 -23.10
C LYS A 712 1.97 8.98 -21.88
N ARG A 713 0.91 8.18 -21.74
CA ARG A 713 -0.05 8.20 -20.60
C ARG A 713 0.60 7.94 -19.25
N LEU A 714 0.03 8.48 -18.17
CA LEU A 714 0.52 8.28 -16.81
C LEU A 714 0.11 6.91 -16.26
N GLU A 715 0.86 6.43 -15.28
CA GLU A 715 0.47 5.26 -14.51
C GLU A 715 -0.57 5.62 -13.43
N ARG A 716 -1.85 5.42 -13.74
CA ARG A 716 -2.98 5.83 -12.89
C ARG A 716 -3.08 5.07 -11.55
N SER A 717 -2.68 3.81 -11.51
CA SER A 717 -2.67 2.99 -10.29
C SER A 717 -1.86 3.63 -9.17
N SER A 718 -0.69 4.18 -9.49
CA SER A 718 0.17 4.86 -8.52
C SER A 718 -0.40 6.21 -8.04
N LEU A 719 -1.13 6.95 -8.88
CA LEU A 719 -1.86 8.15 -8.44
C LEU A 719 -3.02 7.77 -7.51
N GLN A 720 -3.80 6.75 -7.86
CA GLN A 720 -4.88 6.23 -7.01
C GLN A 720 -4.36 5.70 -5.67
N ALA A 721 -3.15 5.15 -5.63
CA ALA A 721 -2.49 4.72 -4.40
C ALA A 721 -2.26 5.89 -3.41
N LEU A 722 -2.08 7.12 -3.90
CA LEU A 722 -1.97 8.30 -3.03
C LEU A 722 -3.29 8.60 -2.31
N VAL A 723 -4.42 8.43 -3.01
CA VAL A 723 -5.76 8.56 -2.41
C VAL A 723 -6.00 7.42 -1.41
N GLN A 724 -5.57 6.20 -1.73
CA GLN A 724 -5.62 5.09 -0.78
C GLN A 724 -4.80 5.38 0.49
N ALA A 725 -3.60 5.94 0.34
CA ALA A 725 -2.75 6.36 1.46
C ALA A 725 -3.43 7.44 2.32
N LYS A 726 -4.11 8.42 1.70
CA LYS A 726 -4.97 9.41 2.39
C LYS A 726 -6.06 8.73 3.21
N THR A 727 -6.77 7.75 2.65
CA THR A 727 -7.82 7.00 3.37
C THR A 727 -7.23 6.24 4.56
N ILE A 728 -6.07 5.61 4.40
CA ILE A 728 -5.36 4.91 5.47
C ILE A 728 -4.96 5.86 6.58
N SER A 729 -4.42 7.05 6.24
CA SER A 729 -4.08 8.09 7.21
C SER A 729 -5.28 8.50 8.08
N ALA A 730 -6.45 8.74 7.46
CA ALA A 730 -7.67 9.10 8.16
C ALA A 730 -8.14 8.02 9.16
N LYS A 731 -8.03 6.74 8.78
CA LYS A 731 -8.40 5.61 9.65
C LYS A 731 -7.43 5.40 10.81
N ILE A 732 -6.13 5.67 10.63
CA ILE A 732 -5.15 5.61 11.74
C ILE A 732 -5.49 6.66 12.80
N ARG A 733 -5.92 7.86 12.40
CA ARG A 733 -6.29 8.95 13.31
C ARG A 733 -7.57 8.68 14.09
N SER A 734 -8.60 8.11 13.45
CA SER A 734 -9.90 7.89 14.08
C SER A 734 -9.86 6.88 15.22
N LYS A 735 -8.79 6.08 15.34
CA LYS A 735 -8.55 4.98 16.30
C LYS A 735 -9.61 3.87 16.32
N LYS A 736 -10.77 4.06 15.68
CA LYS A 736 -11.88 3.08 15.58
C LYS A 736 -11.48 1.83 14.78
N ASP A 737 -10.62 1.99 13.77
CA ASP A 737 -10.25 0.90 12.84
C ASP A 737 -8.73 0.62 12.83
N PHE A 738 -8.01 1.02 13.89
CA PHE A 738 -6.55 0.98 13.90
C PHE A 738 -5.99 -0.43 13.66
N THR A 739 -6.61 -1.46 14.24
CA THR A 739 -6.20 -2.86 14.11
C THR A 739 -6.32 -3.37 12.67
N ASP A 740 -7.44 -3.07 12.01
CA ASP A 740 -7.73 -3.49 10.62
C ASP A 740 -6.79 -2.80 9.63
N VAL A 741 -6.53 -1.51 9.84
CA VAL A 741 -5.56 -0.75 9.03
C VAL A 741 -4.15 -1.30 9.20
N CYS A 742 -3.77 -1.67 10.42
CA CYS A 742 -2.47 -2.28 10.69
C CYS A 742 -2.26 -3.59 9.91
N HIS A 743 -3.32 -4.34 9.54
CA HIS A 743 -3.20 -5.56 8.73
C HIS A 743 -2.76 -5.33 7.28
N ALA A 744 -3.00 -4.12 6.75
CA ALA A 744 -2.51 -3.72 5.44
C ALA A 744 -1.00 -3.41 5.45
N ILE A 745 -0.45 -3.03 6.61
CA ILE A 745 0.97 -2.70 6.77
C ILE A 745 1.78 -3.99 6.91
N ARG A 746 2.62 -4.28 5.91
CA ARG A 746 3.44 -5.50 5.87
C ARG A 746 4.88 -5.17 5.49
N SER A 747 5.82 -5.44 6.38
CA SER A 747 7.26 -5.17 6.20
C SER A 747 7.82 -5.72 4.87
N LYS A 748 7.36 -6.90 4.44
CA LYS A 748 7.78 -7.49 3.15
C LYS A 748 7.54 -6.59 1.93
N ARG A 749 6.52 -5.70 1.96
CA ARG A 749 6.23 -4.77 0.87
C ARG A 749 7.29 -3.67 0.77
N LEU A 750 7.83 -3.24 1.91
CA LEU A 750 8.86 -2.18 1.97
C LEU A 750 10.19 -2.63 1.35
N TYR A 751 10.52 -3.92 1.47
CA TYR A 751 11.77 -4.50 0.96
C TYR A 751 11.63 -5.24 -0.38
N ASP A 752 10.45 -5.15 -1.02
CA ASP A 752 10.27 -5.70 -2.36
C ASP A 752 11.18 -4.96 -3.36
N LYS A 753 11.79 -5.71 -4.28
CA LYS A 753 12.66 -5.16 -5.32
C LYS A 753 11.85 -4.44 -6.40
N SER A 754 10.61 -4.86 -6.65
CA SER A 754 9.70 -4.23 -7.61
C SER A 754 8.72 -3.27 -6.96
N ARG A 755 9.05 -2.71 -5.80
CA ARG A 755 8.16 -1.78 -5.08
C ARG A 755 7.84 -0.53 -5.92
N ASP A 756 6.58 -0.14 -5.86
CA ASP A 756 5.98 1.06 -6.45
C ASP A 756 5.08 1.77 -5.42
N PRO A 757 4.57 2.98 -5.70
CA PRO A 757 3.67 3.70 -4.78
C PRO A 757 2.46 2.89 -4.33
N GLN A 758 1.90 2.02 -5.20
CA GLN A 758 0.77 1.17 -4.86
C GLN A 758 1.12 0.15 -3.78
N SER A 759 2.24 -0.53 -3.92
CA SER A 759 2.72 -1.55 -2.99
C SER A 759 3.06 -0.99 -1.61
N VAL A 760 3.46 0.29 -1.52
CA VAL A 760 3.82 0.99 -0.28
C VAL A 760 2.75 1.99 0.20
N ALA A 761 1.56 1.99 -0.40
CA ALA A 761 0.48 2.94 -0.06
C ALA A 761 0.11 2.92 1.43
N ALA A 762 0.13 1.73 2.05
CA ALA A 762 -0.15 1.59 3.49
C ALA A 762 0.93 2.25 4.35
N HIS A 763 2.21 2.10 3.99
CA HIS A 763 3.33 2.75 4.67
C HIS A 763 3.31 4.27 4.47
N LEU A 764 3.00 4.74 3.26
CA LEU A 764 2.80 6.16 2.99
C LEU A 764 1.63 6.74 3.81
N GLY A 765 0.54 5.99 3.98
CA GLY A 765 -0.59 6.39 4.82
C GLY A 765 -0.20 6.58 6.29
N VAL A 766 0.75 5.80 6.82
CA VAL A 766 1.30 6.02 8.17
C VAL A 766 2.11 7.32 8.23
N LEU A 767 2.95 7.60 7.22
CA LEU A 767 3.71 8.84 7.16
C LEU A 767 2.78 10.07 7.10
N PHE A 768 1.74 10.02 6.25
CA PHE A 768 0.72 11.06 6.21
C PHE A 768 -0.03 11.21 7.54
N ALA A 769 -0.29 10.14 8.27
CA ALA A 769 -0.88 10.24 9.61
C ALA A 769 0.08 10.93 10.61
N ALA A 770 1.39 10.67 10.51
CA ALA A 770 2.39 11.24 11.40
C ALA A 770 2.65 12.74 11.16
N SER A 771 2.44 13.22 9.93
CA SER A 771 2.67 14.62 9.54
C SER A 771 1.39 15.44 9.37
N ARG A 772 0.21 14.89 9.66
CA ARG A 772 -1.09 15.52 9.35
C ARG A 772 -1.35 16.86 10.05
N GLU A 773 -0.79 17.05 11.24
CA GLU A 773 -0.96 18.28 12.01
C GLU A 773 -0.22 19.49 11.38
N ASP A 774 0.63 19.23 10.39
CA ASP A 774 1.16 20.27 9.51
C ASP A 774 0.06 20.79 8.57
N SER A 775 -0.10 22.11 8.48
CA SER A 775 -1.18 22.73 7.70
C SER A 775 -1.07 22.49 6.19
N LEU A 776 0.15 22.31 5.65
CA LEU A 776 0.35 21.95 4.24
C LEU A 776 -0.12 20.52 3.99
N ILE A 777 0.34 19.58 4.80
CA ILE A 777 -0.05 18.18 4.65
C ILE A 777 -1.56 18.03 4.85
N GLY A 778 -2.14 18.77 5.80
CA GLY A 778 -3.59 18.87 5.97
C GLY A 778 -4.32 19.24 4.68
N SER A 779 -3.92 20.36 4.04
CA SER A 779 -4.46 20.81 2.75
C SER A 779 -4.32 19.76 1.65
N TRP A 780 -3.13 19.20 1.51
CA TRP A 780 -2.84 18.15 0.52
C TRP A 780 -3.75 16.94 0.68
N LEU A 781 -3.94 16.51 1.93
CA LEU A 781 -4.79 15.37 2.26
C LEU A 781 -6.28 15.71 2.12
N GLU A 782 -6.71 16.95 2.25
CA GLU A 782 -8.13 17.30 2.11
C GLU A 782 -8.50 17.51 0.65
N THR A 783 -7.68 18.25 -0.08
CA THR A 783 -8.02 18.83 -1.38
C THR A 783 -7.08 18.34 -2.49
N ASP A 784 -5.78 18.60 -2.38
CA ASP A 784 -4.86 18.59 -3.53
C ASP A 784 -4.60 17.19 -4.10
N LEU A 785 -4.42 16.16 -3.25
CA LEU A 785 -4.23 14.78 -3.73
C LEU A 785 -5.42 14.26 -4.53
N GLY A 786 -6.64 14.66 -4.13
CA GLY A 786 -7.86 14.29 -4.85
C GLY A 786 -7.91 14.95 -6.22
N GLN A 787 -7.58 16.24 -6.28
CA GLN A 787 -7.54 17.01 -7.52
C GLN A 787 -6.50 16.45 -8.49
N ILE A 788 -5.26 16.22 -8.07
CA ILE A 788 -4.20 15.70 -8.95
C ILE A 788 -4.52 14.30 -9.47
N THR A 789 -5.14 13.45 -8.64
CA THR A 789 -5.57 12.12 -9.09
C THR A 789 -6.69 12.20 -10.14
N ALA A 790 -7.52 13.25 -10.06
CA ALA A 790 -8.58 13.55 -11.02
C ALA A 790 -8.08 14.28 -12.27
N LEU A 791 -6.92 14.95 -12.23
CA LEU A 791 -6.32 15.61 -13.39
C LEU A 791 -6.07 14.61 -14.51
N GLU A 792 -6.45 14.95 -15.74
CA GLU A 792 -6.32 14.08 -16.90
C GLU A 792 -4.87 13.93 -17.38
N ASP A 793 -4.58 12.82 -18.08
CA ASP A 793 -3.22 12.47 -18.50
C ASP A 793 -2.61 13.56 -19.38
N PHE A 794 -3.42 14.29 -20.14
CA PHE A 794 -2.93 15.21 -21.16
C PHE A 794 -3.25 16.68 -20.88
N SER A 795 -3.54 17.06 -19.64
CA SER A 795 -3.63 18.47 -19.26
C SER A 795 -2.22 19.09 -19.13
N ALA A 796 -2.10 20.40 -19.33
CA ALA A 796 -0.89 21.12 -18.94
C ALA A 796 -0.67 21.03 -17.42
N ASP A 797 -1.77 21.04 -16.66
CA ASP A 797 -1.78 21.03 -15.20
C ASP A 797 -1.38 19.68 -14.60
N ILE A 798 -1.40 18.57 -15.35
CA ILE A 798 -0.85 17.33 -14.82
C ILE A 798 0.67 17.41 -14.68
N ALA A 799 1.35 18.18 -15.54
CA ALA A 799 2.78 18.46 -15.37
C ALA A 799 3.02 19.28 -14.11
N GLU A 800 2.13 20.25 -13.85
CA GLU A 800 2.11 21.07 -12.65
C GLU A 800 1.88 20.21 -11.40
N GLY A 801 0.83 19.39 -11.38
CA GLY A 801 0.50 18.49 -10.28
C GLY A 801 1.62 17.47 -10.01
N LEU A 802 2.31 16.98 -11.04
CA LEU A 802 3.48 16.11 -10.85
C LEU A 802 4.69 16.85 -10.27
N GLU A 803 4.88 18.14 -10.58
CA GLU A 803 5.92 18.98 -9.93
C GLU A 803 5.53 19.28 -8.48
N GLN A 804 4.25 19.61 -8.20
CA GLN A 804 3.74 19.78 -6.85
C GLN A 804 3.88 18.51 -6.00
N LEU A 805 3.62 17.33 -6.58
CA LEU A 805 3.86 16.04 -5.93
C LEU A 805 5.34 15.79 -5.67
N ASP A 806 6.24 16.18 -6.58
CA ASP A 806 7.69 16.09 -6.36
C ASP A 806 8.07 16.97 -5.17
N THR A 807 7.58 18.21 -5.11
CA THR A 807 7.73 19.11 -3.95
C THR A 807 7.18 18.46 -2.67
N LEU A 808 5.99 17.86 -2.71
CA LEU A 808 5.42 17.13 -1.56
C LEU A 808 6.38 16.06 -1.02
N PHE A 809 6.92 15.19 -1.88
CA PHE A 809 7.77 14.08 -1.42
C PHE A 809 9.22 14.46 -1.15
N THR A 810 9.72 15.53 -1.77
CA THR A 810 11.13 15.94 -1.65
C THR A 810 11.37 16.99 -0.57
N SER A 811 10.37 17.82 -0.23
CA SER A 811 10.49 18.87 0.78
C SER A 811 9.38 18.82 1.83
N THR A 812 8.12 18.96 1.42
CA THR A 812 7.02 19.28 2.35
C THR A 812 6.76 18.16 3.35
N LEU A 813 6.66 16.91 2.88
CA LEU A 813 6.44 15.75 3.74
C LEU A 813 7.65 15.44 4.65
N PRO A 814 8.91 15.45 4.16
CA PRO A 814 10.08 15.37 5.03
C PRO A 814 10.09 16.36 6.19
N ASP A 815 9.87 17.65 5.92
CA ASP A 815 9.92 18.72 6.91
C ASP A 815 8.79 18.56 7.94
N ALA A 816 7.58 18.29 7.47
CA ALA A 816 6.43 18.04 8.34
C ALA A 816 6.63 16.79 9.22
N LEU A 817 7.24 15.73 8.69
CA LEU A 817 7.60 14.55 9.47
C LEU A 817 8.66 14.88 10.52
N GLU A 818 9.65 15.71 10.22
CA GLU A 818 10.66 16.11 11.21
C GLU A 818 10.06 16.90 12.38
N ALA A 819 9.13 17.81 12.10
CA ALA A 819 8.46 18.61 13.11
C ALA A 819 7.44 17.81 13.96
N HIS A 820 6.63 16.94 13.33
CA HIS A 820 5.44 16.36 13.98
C HIS A 820 5.57 14.88 14.39
N MET A 821 6.56 14.15 13.87
CA MET A 821 6.74 12.71 14.18
C MET A 821 6.95 12.43 15.68
N PRO A 822 7.72 13.23 16.46
CA PRO A 822 7.88 12.96 17.89
C PRO A 822 6.54 12.99 18.66
N ALA A 823 5.68 13.97 18.38
CA ALA A 823 4.36 14.07 19.01
C ALA A 823 3.45 12.91 18.59
N PHE A 824 3.50 12.51 17.32
CA PHE A 824 2.75 11.35 16.83
C PHE A 824 3.13 10.06 17.56
N VAL A 825 4.43 9.80 17.78
CA VAL A 825 4.92 8.61 18.50
C VAL A 825 4.42 8.59 19.95
N MET A 826 4.29 9.75 20.60
CA MET A 826 3.80 9.85 21.98
C MET A 826 2.32 9.46 22.15
N ASN A 827 1.55 9.43 21.06
CA ASN A 827 0.14 9.01 21.09
C ASN A 827 -0.05 7.50 21.26
N PHE A 828 1.03 6.71 21.22
CA PHE A 828 1.01 5.26 21.39
C PHE A 828 1.63 4.87 22.74
N ASN A 829 1.13 3.80 23.35
CA ASN A 829 1.86 3.12 24.42
C ASN A 829 3.00 2.25 23.84
N ASP A 830 3.89 1.75 24.68
CA ASP A 830 5.08 1.03 24.22
C ASP A 830 4.76 -0.27 23.47
N GLU A 831 3.75 -1.03 23.89
CA GLU A 831 3.33 -2.25 23.19
C GLU A 831 2.74 -1.96 21.80
N GLN A 832 1.88 -0.94 21.70
CA GLN A 832 1.29 -0.50 20.43
C GLN A 832 2.37 0.04 19.49
N ALA A 833 3.32 0.80 20.02
CA ALA A 833 4.42 1.35 19.25
C ALA A 833 5.35 0.25 18.72
N ASP A 834 5.72 -0.73 19.56
CA ASP A 834 6.52 -1.89 19.16
C ASP A 834 5.81 -2.75 18.11
N SER A 835 4.50 -3.01 18.29
CA SER A 835 3.69 -3.77 17.33
C SER A 835 3.62 -3.09 15.95
N LEU A 836 3.38 -1.77 15.92
CA LEU A 836 3.37 -1.01 14.67
C LEU A 836 4.75 -0.98 14.01
N ALA A 837 5.81 -0.78 14.81
CA ALA A 837 7.19 -0.79 14.32
C ALA A 837 7.54 -2.13 13.62
N LYS A 838 7.18 -3.26 14.25
CA LYS A 838 7.39 -4.61 13.70
C LYS A 838 6.64 -4.83 12.39
N ARG A 839 5.42 -4.31 12.27
CA ARG A 839 4.65 -4.40 11.03
C ARG A 839 5.24 -3.54 9.91
N MET A 840 5.74 -2.35 10.23
CA MET A 840 6.31 -1.43 9.25
C MET A 840 7.61 -1.94 8.64
N VAL A 841 8.58 -2.34 9.48
CA VAL A 841 9.97 -2.63 9.02
C VAL A 841 10.44 -4.05 9.34
N GLY A 842 9.68 -4.84 10.12
CA GLY A 842 10.04 -6.20 10.53
C GLY A 842 11.02 -6.25 11.71
N GLU A 843 10.99 -7.34 12.48
CA GLU A 843 11.82 -7.52 13.69
C GLU A 843 13.32 -7.36 13.41
N ALA A 844 13.79 -7.90 12.27
CA ALA A 844 15.21 -7.92 11.91
C ALA A 844 15.82 -6.51 11.72
N ASN A 845 15.00 -5.49 11.50
CA ASN A 845 15.44 -4.13 11.20
C ASN A 845 15.20 -3.15 12.38
N LEU A 846 14.82 -3.65 13.57
CA LEU A 846 14.51 -2.85 14.77
C LEU A 846 15.64 -2.85 15.81
N ALA A 847 16.91 -2.90 15.39
CA ALA A 847 18.05 -2.91 16.30
C ALA A 847 18.33 -1.52 16.90
N GLY A 848 18.58 -1.46 18.22
CA GLY A 848 19.22 -0.30 18.87
C GLY A 848 18.40 0.45 19.93
N SER A 849 17.07 0.28 20.02
CA SER A 849 16.24 0.95 21.03
C SER A 849 15.54 -0.03 21.98
N GLN A 850 15.56 0.29 23.29
CA GLN A 850 14.98 -0.54 24.36
C GLN A 850 13.49 -0.31 24.57
N THR A 851 12.92 0.80 24.08
CA THR A 851 11.50 1.14 24.26
C THR A 851 10.72 0.97 22.95
N GLY A 852 9.44 0.61 23.05
CA GLY A 852 8.58 0.43 21.87
C GLY A 852 8.40 1.72 21.08
N ARG A 853 8.30 2.86 21.78
CA ARG A 853 8.28 4.20 21.16
C ARG A 853 9.55 4.54 20.39
N GLY A 854 10.73 4.23 20.96
CA GLY A 854 11.99 4.47 20.28
C GLY A 854 12.16 3.60 19.04
N ARG A 855 11.69 2.35 19.09
CA ARG A 855 11.62 1.46 17.92
C ARG A 855 10.68 1.99 16.84
N LEU A 856 9.51 2.51 17.21
CA LEU A 856 8.58 3.13 16.26
C LEU A 856 9.19 4.37 15.59
N GLN A 857 9.86 5.23 16.35
CA GLN A 857 10.52 6.41 15.80
C GLN A 857 11.60 6.02 14.76
N ALA A 858 12.43 5.00 15.07
CA ALA A 858 13.41 4.48 14.12
C ALA A 858 12.76 3.85 12.88
N ALA A 859 11.67 3.08 13.06
CA ALA A 859 10.92 2.49 11.97
C ALA A 859 10.29 3.54 11.04
N LEU A 860 9.76 4.64 11.59
CA LEU A 860 9.20 5.75 10.82
C LEU A 860 10.28 6.43 9.98
N ARG A 861 11.46 6.73 10.55
CA ARG A 861 12.59 7.31 9.81
C ARG A 861 13.10 6.37 8.71
N HIS A 862 13.19 5.07 8.98
CA HIS A 862 13.58 4.08 7.97
C HIS A 862 12.55 3.96 6.84
N THR A 863 11.26 3.92 7.20
CA THR A 863 10.15 3.88 6.25
C THR A 863 10.12 5.14 5.39
N GLN A 864 10.29 6.32 5.99
CA GLN A 864 10.38 7.61 5.30
C GLN A 864 11.43 7.55 4.19
N ALA A 865 12.66 7.10 4.49
CA ALA A 865 13.74 7.04 3.49
C ALA A 865 13.37 6.15 2.28
N ILE A 866 12.78 4.97 2.51
CA ILE A 866 12.46 4.02 1.44
C ILE A 866 11.23 4.45 0.64
N VAL A 867 10.16 4.87 1.31
CA VAL A 867 8.90 5.26 0.68
C VAL A 867 9.08 6.52 -0.18
N LEU A 868 9.73 7.56 0.37
CA LEU A 868 9.96 8.79 -0.38
C LEU A 868 10.86 8.56 -1.60
N ALA A 869 11.91 7.73 -1.47
CA ALA A 869 12.74 7.34 -2.61
C ALA A 869 11.93 6.59 -3.69
N THR A 870 11.00 5.73 -3.29
CA THR A 870 10.13 4.98 -4.20
C THR A 870 9.18 5.92 -4.97
N CYS A 871 8.51 6.83 -4.26
CA CYS A 871 7.64 7.84 -4.87
C CYS A 871 8.42 8.79 -5.79
N ALA A 872 9.59 9.27 -5.38
CA ALA A 872 10.43 10.15 -6.19
C ALA A 872 10.94 9.48 -7.49
N CYS A 873 11.31 8.19 -7.43
CA CYS A 873 11.71 7.43 -8.62
C CYS A 873 10.55 7.25 -9.59
N TRP A 874 9.36 6.94 -9.06
CA TRP A 874 8.13 6.87 -9.84
C TRP A 874 7.83 8.22 -10.51
N LEU A 875 7.81 9.33 -9.76
CA LEU A 875 7.56 10.67 -10.29
C LEU A 875 8.53 11.05 -11.39
N LYS A 876 9.83 10.78 -11.25
CA LYS A 876 10.81 11.03 -12.32
C LYS A 876 10.46 10.30 -13.61
N ARG A 877 9.99 9.06 -13.51
CA ARG A 877 9.59 8.26 -14.67
C ARG A 877 8.33 8.82 -15.31
N GLU A 878 7.37 9.29 -14.51
CA GLU A 878 6.15 9.94 -15.00
C GLU A 878 6.44 11.32 -15.64
N GLN A 879 7.26 12.15 -15.00
CA GLN A 879 7.76 13.42 -15.57
C GLN A 879 8.58 13.21 -16.86
N GLY A 880 9.28 12.08 -16.99
CA GLY A 880 10.01 11.70 -18.20
C GLY A 880 9.12 11.40 -19.42
N LYS A 881 7.79 11.37 -19.26
CA LYS A 881 6.82 11.21 -20.36
C LYS A 881 6.49 12.54 -21.07
N PHE A 882 7.00 13.65 -20.54
CA PHE A 882 6.83 14.98 -21.09
C PHE A 882 8.07 15.40 -21.88
N THR A 883 7.86 15.80 -23.13
CA THR A 883 8.90 16.32 -24.00
C THR A 883 8.80 17.84 -24.04
N ALA A 884 9.88 18.52 -23.71
CA ALA A 884 9.96 19.98 -23.88
C ALA A 884 10.01 20.29 -25.37
N MET A 885 9.02 21.03 -25.86
CA MET A 885 9.06 21.62 -27.19
C MET A 885 9.89 22.91 -27.11
N PRO A 886 10.93 23.06 -27.95
CA PRO A 886 11.65 24.32 -28.04
C PRO A 886 10.70 25.38 -28.62
N ALA A 887 10.14 26.23 -27.75
CA ALA A 887 9.55 27.50 -28.14
C ALA A 887 10.69 28.53 -28.26
N HIS A 888 11.64 28.29 -29.18
CA HIS A 888 12.69 29.26 -29.44
C HIS A 888 12.01 30.58 -29.87
N ASP A 889 12.30 31.64 -29.12
CA ASP A 889 11.88 33.04 -29.32
C ASP A 889 10.55 33.52 -28.71
N GLU A 890 9.76 32.67 -28.05
CA GLU A 890 8.62 33.18 -27.25
C GLU A 890 9.06 33.57 -25.83
N VAL A 891 8.93 34.86 -25.51
CA VAL A 891 9.28 35.45 -24.20
C VAL A 891 8.04 36.04 -23.55
N THR A 892 7.86 35.79 -22.26
CA THR A 892 6.88 36.50 -21.44
C THR A 892 7.56 37.69 -20.77
N GLU A 893 7.05 38.89 -21.03
CA GLU A 893 7.47 40.13 -20.40
C GLU A 893 6.77 40.29 -19.04
N LEU A 894 7.55 40.52 -17.99
CA LEU A 894 7.10 40.58 -16.60
C LEU A 894 7.68 41.83 -15.92
N GLN A 895 7.10 42.22 -14.79
CA GLN A 895 7.63 43.33 -13.98
C GLN A 895 7.84 42.90 -12.53
N ALA A 896 8.99 43.28 -11.98
CA ALA A 896 9.37 43.00 -10.61
C ALA A 896 9.41 44.28 -9.76
N PHE A 897 8.96 44.16 -8.51
CA PHE A 897 8.91 45.24 -7.54
C PHE A 897 9.46 44.76 -6.20
N VAL A 898 10.16 45.65 -5.48
CA VAL A 898 10.61 45.39 -4.11
C VAL A 898 9.61 46.04 -3.16
N SER A 899 9.04 45.26 -2.24
CA SER A 899 7.93 45.72 -1.40
C SER A 899 8.04 45.29 0.06
N LYS A 900 7.54 46.21 0.90
CA LYS A 900 7.22 46.05 2.33
C LYS A 900 5.78 46.46 2.66
N HIS A 901 4.92 46.58 1.65
CA HIS A 901 3.49 46.77 1.84
C HIS A 901 2.83 45.47 2.34
N PRO A 902 1.76 45.56 3.15
CA PRO A 902 1.10 44.37 3.71
C PRO A 902 0.68 43.32 2.68
N ALA A 903 0.17 43.74 1.52
CA ALA A 903 -0.25 42.81 0.47
C ALA A 903 0.89 41.89 -0.02
N ALA A 904 2.13 42.41 -0.08
CA ALA A 904 3.30 41.65 -0.55
C ALA A 904 3.71 40.51 0.40
N PHE A 905 3.24 40.52 1.65
CA PHE A 905 3.41 39.42 2.59
C PHE A 905 2.83 38.10 2.04
N PHE A 906 1.66 38.19 1.39
CA PHE A 906 0.88 37.05 0.90
C PHE A 906 1.53 36.33 -0.29
N ALA A 907 2.53 36.93 -0.94
CA ALA A 907 3.31 36.27 -2.00
C ALA A 907 3.98 34.97 -1.51
N ARG A 908 4.32 34.88 -0.22
CA ARG A 908 4.89 33.65 0.38
C ARG A 908 3.87 32.54 0.57
N GLN A 909 2.60 32.89 0.82
CA GLN A 909 1.52 31.92 0.88
C GLN A 909 1.27 31.34 -0.51
N ALA A 910 1.23 32.20 -1.53
CA ALA A 910 1.08 31.79 -2.93
C ALA A 910 2.24 30.88 -3.40
N ALA A 911 3.47 31.20 -3.02
CA ALA A 911 4.65 30.38 -3.28
C ALA A 911 4.77 29.14 -2.34
N ASN A 912 3.82 28.97 -1.43
CA ASN A 912 3.73 27.84 -0.51
C ASN A 912 4.99 27.59 0.34
N LEU A 913 5.60 28.67 0.85
CA LEU A 913 6.83 28.59 1.63
C LEU A 913 6.58 28.14 3.07
N CYS A 914 7.52 27.38 3.66
CA CYS A 914 7.45 26.99 5.07
C CYS A 914 7.40 28.20 6.03
N THR A 915 7.95 29.35 5.61
CA THR A 915 7.89 30.63 6.34
C THR A 915 6.75 31.54 5.87
N ARG A 916 5.67 31.01 5.31
CA ARG A 916 4.55 31.81 4.77
C ARG A 916 3.82 32.63 5.83
N ASP A 917 3.71 32.08 7.04
CA ASP A 917 3.00 32.71 8.17
C ASP A 917 3.96 33.42 9.14
N ASP A 918 5.26 33.43 8.84
CA ASP A 918 6.28 34.03 9.69
C ASP A 918 6.22 35.57 9.60
N THR A 919 5.52 36.16 10.57
CA THR A 919 5.38 37.61 10.73
C THR A 919 6.61 38.24 11.37
N ASP A 920 7.45 37.49 12.08
CA ASP A 920 8.65 38.04 12.73
C ASP A 920 9.73 38.31 11.69
N MET A 921 9.96 37.37 10.78
CA MET A 921 10.82 37.60 9.62
C MET A 921 10.31 38.76 8.74
N TRP A 922 8.99 38.98 8.66
CA TRP A 922 8.44 40.12 7.94
C TRP A 922 8.76 41.46 8.60
N LYS A 923 8.93 41.52 9.93
CA LYS A 923 9.24 42.77 10.67
C LYS A 923 10.70 43.21 10.52
N GLU A 924 11.61 42.29 10.19
CA GLU A 924 13.05 42.56 10.05
C GLU A 924 13.34 43.71 9.07
N GLU A 925 14.16 44.69 9.49
CA GLU A 925 14.55 45.85 8.68
C GLU A 925 15.38 45.45 7.46
N ARG A 926 16.26 44.45 7.62
CA ARG A 926 17.13 43.97 6.55
C ARG A 926 16.41 43.17 5.47
N HIS A 927 15.20 42.67 5.72
CA HIS A 927 14.45 41.78 4.83
C HIS A 927 13.48 42.58 3.93
N ALA A 928 13.18 42.11 2.73
CA ALA A 928 12.08 42.58 1.88
C ALA A 928 11.64 41.48 0.89
N HIS A 929 10.50 41.67 0.22
CA HIS A 929 10.08 40.78 -0.86
C HIS A 929 10.30 41.44 -2.22
N MET A 930 10.88 40.70 -3.16
CA MET A 930 10.83 41.00 -4.57
C MET A 930 9.69 40.20 -5.18
N VAL A 931 8.60 40.87 -5.54
CA VAL A 931 7.39 40.29 -6.15
C VAL A 931 7.38 40.54 -7.65
N VAL A 932 6.99 39.55 -8.44
CA VAL A 932 6.97 39.62 -9.90
C VAL A 932 5.55 39.42 -10.40
N PHE A 933 5.04 40.33 -11.22
CA PHE A 933 3.71 40.28 -11.80
C PHE A 933 3.76 40.08 -13.32
N ASP A 934 2.79 39.34 -13.85
CA ASP A 934 2.49 39.28 -15.28
C ASP A 934 1.50 40.42 -15.60
N PRO A 935 1.91 41.46 -16.37
CA PRO A 935 1.05 42.60 -16.70
C PRO A 935 -0.18 42.21 -17.53
N VAL A 936 -0.10 41.13 -18.31
CA VAL A 936 -1.19 40.65 -19.15
C VAL A 936 -2.22 39.90 -18.30
N GLN A 937 -1.76 39.02 -17.42
CA GLN A 937 -2.63 38.28 -16.52
C GLN A 937 -3.10 39.09 -15.30
N ARG A 938 -2.42 40.22 -15.00
CA ARG A 938 -2.65 41.04 -13.80
C ARG A 938 -2.58 40.23 -12.50
N ARG A 939 -1.60 39.34 -12.39
CA ARG A 939 -1.41 38.43 -11.24
C ARG A 939 0.06 38.16 -10.96
N LEU A 940 0.35 37.68 -9.74
CA LEU A 940 1.68 37.28 -9.29
C LEU A 940 2.19 36.10 -10.13
N ALA A 941 3.38 36.27 -10.72
CA ALA A 941 4.10 35.29 -11.52
C ALA A 941 5.22 34.59 -10.73
N GLY A 942 5.76 35.25 -9.70
CA GLY A 942 6.79 34.68 -8.84
C GLY A 942 7.24 35.65 -7.76
N MET A 943 8.12 35.18 -6.87
CA MET A 943 8.68 36.00 -5.81
C MET A 943 10.10 35.56 -5.41
N ALA A 944 10.85 36.44 -4.78
CA ALA A 944 12.07 36.12 -4.04
C ALA A 944 12.14 36.92 -2.74
N MET A 945 12.78 36.35 -1.71
CA MET A 945 13.14 37.08 -0.50
C MET A 945 14.50 37.72 -0.70
N ILE A 946 14.65 38.98 -0.27
CA ILE A 946 15.93 39.69 -0.40
C ILE A 946 16.35 40.29 0.94
N TYR A 947 17.65 40.27 1.21
CA TYR A 947 18.24 40.84 2.41
C TYR A 947 19.28 41.90 2.06
N PHE A 948 19.26 43.02 2.76
CA PHE A 948 20.24 44.11 2.66
C PHE A 948 21.10 44.17 3.93
N GLU A 949 22.26 43.53 3.91
CA GLU A 949 23.11 43.35 5.10
C GLU A 949 24.59 43.53 4.77
N SER A 950 25.38 44.09 5.69
CA SER A 950 26.84 44.16 5.53
C SER A 950 27.46 42.78 5.69
N ILE A 951 28.32 42.37 4.76
CA ILE A 951 29.10 41.13 4.85
C ILE A 951 30.58 41.52 5.05
N PRO A 952 31.10 41.52 6.29
CA PRO A 952 32.44 42.04 6.60
C PRO A 952 33.56 41.38 5.80
N ALA A 953 33.38 40.11 5.40
CA ALA A 953 34.34 39.39 4.56
C ALA A 953 34.51 40.00 3.15
N LEU A 954 33.50 40.72 2.64
CA LEU A 954 33.55 41.45 1.37
C LEU A 954 33.84 42.93 1.56
N HIS A 955 33.13 43.58 2.48
CA HIS A 955 33.31 45.00 2.78
C HIS A 955 32.86 45.29 4.22
N PRO A 956 33.58 46.13 5.01
CA PRO A 956 33.24 46.37 6.41
C PRO A 956 31.89 47.08 6.64
N THR A 957 31.53 48.07 5.81
CA THR A 957 30.36 48.93 6.05
C THR A 957 29.27 48.91 4.96
N LYS A 958 29.64 48.80 3.67
CA LYS A 958 28.68 48.73 2.56
C LYS A 958 27.86 47.44 2.63
N ARG A 959 26.53 47.60 2.49
CA ARG A 959 25.57 46.49 2.43
C ARG A 959 25.76 45.65 1.17
N CYS A 960 25.39 44.39 1.24
CA CYS A 960 25.24 43.44 0.15
C CYS A 960 23.76 43.11 -0.04
N LEU A 961 23.39 42.63 -1.23
CA LEU A 961 22.05 42.09 -1.49
C LEU A 961 22.13 40.56 -1.54
N ILE A 962 21.42 39.88 -0.64
CA ILE A 962 21.34 38.42 -0.61
C ILE A 962 19.98 38.00 -1.15
N VAL A 963 19.94 37.26 -2.25
CA VAL A 963 18.72 36.70 -2.83
C VAL A 963 18.48 35.32 -2.25
N ARG A 964 17.26 35.09 -1.77
CA ARG A 964 16.81 33.86 -1.12
C ARG A 964 15.43 33.47 -1.68
N ALA A 965 15.10 32.18 -1.62
CA ALA A 965 13.76 31.67 -1.92
C ALA A 965 13.18 32.19 -3.27
N ILE A 966 13.93 32.02 -4.37
CA ILE A 966 13.44 32.31 -5.72
C ILE A 966 12.37 31.27 -6.06
N ASN A 967 11.11 31.69 -6.10
CA ASN A 967 9.97 30.82 -6.31
C ASN A 967 9.02 31.41 -7.36
N PRO A 968 9.09 30.96 -8.62
CA PRO A 968 8.02 31.19 -9.58
C PRO A 968 6.73 30.49 -9.10
N MET A 969 5.57 31.02 -9.51
CA MET A 969 4.30 30.30 -9.35
C MET A 969 4.30 29.03 -10.22
N ASP A 970 3.57 28.01 -9.80
CA ASP A 970 3.60 26.67 -10.40
C ASP A 970 3.31 26.69 -11.92
N GLU A 971 2.29 27.43 -12.37
CA GLU A 971 1.99 27.58 -13.81
C GLU A 971 3.17 28.16 -14.60
N MET A 972 3.91 29.10 -14.00
CA MET A 972 5.03 29.78 -14.65
C MET A 972 6.24 28.84 -14.74
N LEU A 973 6.47 28.03 -13.70
CA LEU A 973 7.51 27.01 -13.70
C LEU A 973 7.24 25.91 -14.74
N ALA A 974 5.97 25.54 -14.93
CA ALA A 974 5.57 24.54 -15.91
C ALA A 974 5.75 25.04 -17.37
N THR A 975 5.60 26.35 -17.60
CA THR A 975 5.53 26.95 -18.94
C THR A 975 6.79 27.72 -19.35
N HIS A 976 7.78 27.88 -18.47
CA HIS A 976 9.01 28.64 -18.74
C HIS A 976 10.27 27.88 -18.34
N THR A 977 11.42 28.29 -18.88
CA THR A 977 12.70 27.69 -18.53
C THR A 977 13.20 28.20 -17.18
N VAL A 978 13.61 27.29 -16.29
CA VAL A 978 14.22 27.65 -14.99
C VAL A 978 15.46 28.53 -15.15
N HIS A 979 16.23 28.33 -16.22
CA HIS A 979 17.39 29.14 -16.53
C HIS A 979 17.04 30.62 -16.70
N SER A 980 16.03 30.95 -17.51
CA SER A 980 15.62 32.34 -17.70
C SER A 980 15.02 32.96 -16.44
N ILE A 981 14.24 32.18 -15.67
CA ILE A 981 13.62 32.65 -14.42
C ILE A 981 14.71 33.07 -13.43
N VAL A 982 15.59 32.14 -13.06
CA VAL A 982 16.66 32.40 -12.07
C VAL A 982 17.56 33.53 -12.55
N ASN A 983 17.82 33.62 -13.85
CA ASN A 983 18.66 34.69 -14.37
C ASN A 983 18.03 36.07 -14.25
N ALA A 984 16.77 36.22 -14.63
CA ALA A 984 16.05 37.48 -14.52
C ALA A 984 16.03 38.02 -13.08
N PHE A 985 15.80 37.15 -12.07
CA PHE A 985 15.82 37.56 -10.66
C PHE A 985 17.17 38.15 -10.22
N PHE A 986 18.26 37.53 -10.62
CA PHE A 986 19.59 38.02 -10.30
C PHE A 986 19.97 39.26 -11.13
N ASP A 987 19.49 39.38 -12.36
CA ASP A 987 19.73 40.58 -13.18
C ASP A 987 19.08 41.80 -12.52
N VAL A 988 17.85 41.65 -12.01
CA VAL A 988 17.19 42.68 -11.18
C VAL A 988 17.96 42.96 -9.89
N ALA A 989 18.42 41.92 -9.18
CA ALA A 989 19.24 42.11 -7.99
C ALA A 989 20.55 42.85 -8.27
N VAL A 990 21.18 42.61 -9.42
CA VAL A 990 22.39 43.32 -9.86
C VAL A 990 22.09 44.78 -10.19
N SER A 991 20.99 45.09 -10.87
CA SER A 991 20.56 46.48 -11.12
C SER A 991 20.35 47.23 -9.81
N ILE A 992 19.57 46.66 -8.87
CA ILE A 992 19.38 47.24 -7.53
C ILE A 992 20.73 47.47 -6.84
N ALA A 993 21.64 46.50 -6.91
CA ALA A 993 22.94 46.60 -6.27
C ALA A 993 23.84 47.68 -6.89
N GLN A 994 23.78 47.88 -8.21
CA GLN A 994 24.53 48.92 -8.91
C GLN A 994 24.05 50.32 -8.54
N GLU A 995 22.74 50.54 -8.51
CA GLU A 995 22.13 51.84 -8.25
C GLU A 995 22.30 52.31 -6.80
N ASN A 996 22.38 51.36 -5.89
CA ASN A 996 22.55 51.61 -4.45
C ASN A 996 24.01 51.48 -3.98
N GLU A 997 24.96 51.35 -4.91
CA GLU A 997 26.38 51.17 -4.60
C GLU A 997 26.67 50.06 -3.58
N LEU A 998 25.97 48.93 -3.71
CA LEU A 998 26.16 47.77 -2.84
C LEU A 998 27.47 47.05 -3.17
N ALA A 999 28.03 46.36 -2.18
CA ALA A 999 29.30 45.66 -2.35
C ALA A 999 29.17 44.45 -3.28
N ALA A 1000 28.09 43.67 -3.16
CA ALA A 1000 27.89 42.44 -3.92
C ALA A 1000 26.44 41.94 -3.94
N VAL A 1001 26.16 41.01 -4.85
CA VAL A 1001 24.93 40.17 -4.88
C VAL A 1001 25.31 38.72 -4.58
N LEU A 1002 24.61 38.11 -3.64
CA LEU A 1002 24.88 36.75 -3.15
C LEU A 1002 23.62 35.88 -3.06
N PHE A 1003 23.82 34.58 -2.89
CA PHE A 1003 22.78 33.65 -2.45
C PHE A 1003 23.34 32.66 -1.40
N PRO A 1004 22.52 32.12 -0.49
CA PRO A 1004 22.98 31.21 0.57
C PRO A 1004 23.18 29.77 0.10
N ASN A 1005 24.01 29.01 0.82
CA ASN A 1005 24.06 27.56 0.63
C ASN A 1005 22.71 26.89 1.04
N PRO A 1006 22.17 25.91 0.27
CA PRO A 1006 20.82 25.37 0.51
C PRO A 1006 20.63 24.66 1.86
N GLY A 1007 21.69 24.09 2.45
CA GLY A 1007 21.70 23.62 3.84
C GLY A 1007 20.66 22.56 4.25
N GLY A 1008 19.88 22.00 3.31
CA GLY A 1008 18.80 21.04 3.58
C GLY A 1008 17.44 21.65 3.94
N MET A 1009 17.32 22.99 4.05
CA MET A 1009 16.10 23.69 4.48
C MET A 1009 15.46 24.50 3.34
N HIS A 1010 15.66 24.09 2.09
CA HIS A 1010 15.12 24.73 0.89
C HIS A 1010 15.33 26.25 0.81
N LEU A 1011 16.49 26.73 1.29
CA LEU A 1011 16.77 28.16 1.39
C LEU A 1011 16.79 28.89 0.04
N LEU A 1012 17.02 28.16 -1.05
CA LEU A 1012 17.08 28.72 -2.40
C LEU A 1012 15.74 28.71 -3.11
N SER A 1013 14.95 27.67 -2.91
CA SER A 1013 13.61 27.47 -3.46
C SER A 1013 13.02 26.21 -2.81
N ASN A 1014 11.71 26.17 -2.59
CA ASN A 1014 10.99 24.94 -2.27
C ASN A 1014 10.68 24.11 -3.53
N GLN A 1015 10.94 24.65 -4.73
CA GLN A 1015 10.75 23.97 -6.01
C GLN A 1015 12.01 23.16 -6.38
N SER A 1016 11.88 21.84 -6.39
CA SER A 1016 13.02 20.92 -6.59
C SER A 1016 13.78 21.19 -7.90
N THR A 1017 13.06 21.58 -8.96
CA THR A 1017 13.63 21.86 -10.28
C THR A 1017 14.50 23.12 -10.26
N VAL A 1018 14.12 24.15 -9.49
CA VAL A 1018 14.91 25.36 -9.26
C VAL A 1018 16.14 25.04 -8.41
N GLU A 1019 15.98 24.30 -7.32
CA GLU A 1019 17.07 23.95 -6.41
C GLU A 1019 18.15 23.07 -7.10
N LYS A 1020 17.73 22.09 -7.92
CA LYS A 1020 18.63 21.29 -8.78
C LYS A 1020 19.40 22.16 -9.76
N TYR A 1021 18.76 23.20 -10.32
CA TYR A 1021 19.43 24.15 -11.20
C TYR A 1021 20.53 24.90 -10.44
N PHE A 1022 20.24 25.44 -9.25
CA PHE A 1022 21.25 26.07 -8.40
C PHE A 1022 22.42 25.13 -8.11
N LYS A 1023 22.13 23.90 -7.67
CA LYS A 1023 23.16 22.90 -7.35
C LYS A 1023 24.08 22.63 -8.54
N LYS A 1024 23.51 22.28 -9.70
CA LYS A 1024 24.26 21.83 -10.88
C LYS A 1024 24.94 22.97 -11.66
N ARG A 1025 24.31 24.14 -11.73
CA ARG A 1025 24.77 25.24 -12.60
C ARG A 1025 25.51 26.34 -11.85
N LEU A 1026 25.27 26.51 -10.55
CA LEU A 1026 25.88 27.59 -9.77
C LEU A 1026 26.80 27.06 -8.67
N ILE A 1027 26.36 26.10 -7.85
CA ILE A 1027 27.12 25.62 -6.68
C ILE A 1027 28.27 24.68 -7.07
N GLU A 1028 28.01 23.62 -7.84
CA GLU A 1028 29.04 22.65 -8.26
C GLU A 1028 30.13 23.29 -9.14
N ARG A 1029 29.82 24.43 -9.75
CA ARG A 1029 30.75 25.21 -10.60
C ARG A 1029 31.42 26.36 -9.84
N ALA A 1030 31.09 26.54 -8.57
CA ALA A 1030 31.60 27.64 -7.77
C ALA A 1030 33.11 27.48 -7.49
N GLN A 1031 33.82 28.59 -7.44
CA GLN A 1031 35.24 28.64 -7.10
C GLN A 1031 35.42 29.30 -5.73
N PRO A 1032 36.41 28.91 -4.92
CA PRO A 1032 36.66 29.56 -3.63
C PRO A 1032 36.95 31.06 -3.81
N TYR A 1033 36.36 31.89 -2.96
CA TYR A 1033 36.69 33.31 -2.89
C TYR A 1033 38.03 33.48 -2.16
N ARG A 1034 39.00 34.12 -2.82
CA ARG A 1034 40.31 34.45 -2.23
C ARG A 1034 40.48 35.97 -2.15
N GLN A 1035 40.59 36.66 -3.29
CA GLN A 1035 40.55 38.13 -3.44
C GLN A 1035 40.08 38.48 -4.87
N ILE A 1036 39.74 39.75 -5.16
CA ILE A 1036 39.43 40.19 -6.52
C ILE A 1036 40.74 40.66 -7.17
N GLU A 1037 41.14 40.07 -8.29
CA GLU A 1037 42.31 40.53 -9.05
C GLU A 1037 42.01 41.87 -9.75
N PRO A 1038 42.97 42.83 -9.77
CA PRO A 1038 42.83 44.06 -10.53
C PRO A 1038 42.60 43.75 -12.02
N GLY A 1039 41.43 44.14 -12.56
CA GLY A 1039 41.06 43.88 -13.96
C GLY A 1039 40.19 42.64 -14.20
N ALA A 1040 39.89 41.83 -13.16
CA ALA A 1040 38.94 40.74 -13.30
C ALA A 1040 37.53 41.27 -13.57
N SER A 1041 36.96 40.95 -14.74
CA SER A 1041 35.57 41.29 -15.05
C SER A 1041 34.62 40.48 -14.17
N ALA A 1042 33.84 41.17 -13.34
CA ALA A 1042 32.74 40.60 -12.56
C ALA A 1042 31.70 39.86 -13.44
N ALA A 1043 31.72 40.06 -14.76
CA ALA A 1043 30.84 39.40 -15.71
C ALA A 1043 30.96 37.85 -15.70
N ASN A 1044 32.10 37.30 -15.26
CA ASN A 1044 32.31 35.84 -15.23
C ASN A 1044 31.72 35.13 -14.00
N TRP A 1045 31.26 35.86 -12.98
CA TRP A 1045 30.84 35.24 -11.71
C TRP A 1045 29.42 34.68 -11.76
N ARG A 1046 28.65 35.08 -12.78
CA ARG A 1046 27.30 34.56 -13.05
C ARG A 1046 27.29 33.09 -13.44
N THR A 1047 28.33 32.63 -14.13
CA THR A 1047 28.48 31.24 -14.60
C THR A 1047 29.41 30.41 -13.71
N ARG A 1048 30.26 31.08 -12.92
CA ARG A 1048 31.18 30.50 -11.93
C ARG A 1048 31.17 31.35 -10.65
N PRO A 1049 30.17 31.19 -9.77
CA PRO A 1049 30.06 31.95 -8.53
C PRO A 1049 31.27 31.79 -7.61
N ARG A 1050 31.49 32.76 -6.72
CA ARG A 1050 32.56 32.70 -5.71
C ARG A 1050 32.02 32.23 -4.36
N ARG A 1051 32.48 31.07 -3.88
CA ARG A 1051 32.12 30.53 -2.57
C ARG A 1051 32.85 31.29 -1.46
N LEU A 1052 32.10 31.92 -0.58
CA LEU A 1052 32.56 32.72 0.54
C LEU A 1052 32.14 32.07 1.86
N ASN A 1053 33.10 31.74 2.71
CA ASN A 1053 32.83 31.19 4.04
C ASN A 1053 32.56 32.36 5.00
N THR A 1054 31.29 32.58 5.35
CA THR A 1054 30.85 33.66 6.24
C THR A 1054 29.55 33.27 6.91
N ARG A 1055 29.30 33.85 8.09
CA ARG A 1055 28.02 33.69 8.79
C ARG A 1055 26.95 34.54 8.11
N PHE A 1056 25.75 33.98 7.96
CA PHE A 1056 24.53 34.66 7.55
C PHE A 1056 23.34 33.99 8.23
N TYR A 1057 22.34 34.76 8.66
CA TYR A 1057 21.08 34.21 9.20
C TYR A 1057 19.97 34.34 8.15
N ALA A 1058 19.45 33.20 7.72
CA ALA A 1058 18.52 33.13 6.60
C ALA A 1058 17.06 33.50 6.96
N TYR A 1059 16.72 33.59 8.25
CA TYR A 1059 15.41 34.03 8.76
C TYR A 1059 15.53 35.35 9.53
N ALA A 1060 14.89 35.47 10.69
CA ALA A 1060 15.18 36.52 11.66
C ALA A 1060 16.62 36.42 12.16
N GLU A 1061 17.19 37.52 12.64
CA GLU A 1061 18.55 37.50 13.19
C GLU A 1061 18.67 36.48 14.35
N GLY A 1062 19.72 35.67 14.33
CA GLY A 1062 19.88 34.55 15.28
C GLY A 1062 19.26 33.22 14.83
N GLN A 1063 18.44 33.20 13.77
CA GLN A 1063 17.75 32.00 13.30
C GLN A 1063 18.29 31.50 11.95
N GLN A 1064 18.34 30.17 11.80
CA GLN A 1064 18.77 29.46 10.58
C GLN A 1064 20.12 29.96 10.04
N GLN A 1065 21.18 29.70 10.81
CA GLN A 1065 22.53 30.10 10.46
C GLN A 1065 23.08 29.30 9.26
N VAL A 1066 23.65 30.02 8.30
CA VAL A 1066 24.37 29.49 7.14
C VAL A 1066 25.83 29.91 7.25
N SER A 1067 26.75 28.99 6.93
CA SER A 1067 28.20 29.20 7.00
C SER A 1067 28.85 29.55 5.66
N GLU A 1068 28.09 29.48 4.56
CA GLU A 1068 28.58 29.65 3.20
C GLU A 1068 27.59 30.48 2.37
N LEU A 1069 28.11 31.49 1.67
CA LEU A 1069 27.41 32.28 0.67
C LEU A 1069 28.11 32.16 -0.70
N TYR A 1070 27.36 32.35 -1.78
CA TYR A 1070 27.88 32.33 -3.14
C TYR A 1070 27.68 33.69 -3.79
N VAL A 1071 28.79 34.33 -4.17
CA VAL A 1071 28.79 35.64 -4.82
C VAL A 1071 28.60 35.46 -6.33
N VAL A 1072 27.54 36.06 -6.87
CA VAL A 1072 27.23 36.02 -8.32
C VAL A 1072 27.59 37.30 -9.05
N TRP A 1073 27.75 38.39 -8.30
CA TRP A 1073 28.20 39.69 -8.80
C TRP A 1073 28.86 40.47 -7.67
N ALA A 1074 29.85 41.29 -8.00
CA ALA A 1074 30.56 42.12 -7.04
C ALA A 1074 30.95 43.46 -7.65
N ASN A 1075 30.83 44.53 -6.87
CA ASN A 1075 31.30 45.85 -7.28
C ASN A 1075 32.83 45.91 -7.11
N SER A 1076 33.55 45.62 -8.19
CA SER A 1076 35.01 45.50 -8.15
C SER A 1076 35.68 46.79 -7.67
N ARG A 1077 35.14 47.97 -7.96
CA ARG A 1077 35.70 49.25 -7.49
C ARG A 1077 35.60 49.38 -5.97
N ILE A 1078 34.43 49.05 -5.41
CA ILE A 1078 34.19 49.14 -3.95
C ILE A 1078 35.03 48.11 -3.21
N ILE A 1079 35.02 46.85 -3.66
CA ILE A 1079 35.73 45.76 -2.98
C ILE A 1079 37.25 45.95 -3.08
N LEU A 1080 37.79 46.34 -4.25
CA LEU A 1080 39.23 46.61 -4.41
C LEU A 1080 39.69 47.78 -3.52
N THR A 1081 38.86 48.80 -3.34
CA THR A 1081 39.18 49.93 -2.45
C THR A 1081 39.26 49.48 -0.99
N ALA A 1082 38.32 48.63 -0.55
CA ALA A 1082 38.34 48.05 0.79
C ALA A 1082 39.53 47.10 1.01
N GLN A 1083 39.87 46.29 -0.01
CA GLN A 1083 41.05 45.42 0.02
C GLN A 1083 42.35 46.22 0.11
N LYS A 1084 42.49 47.31 -0.66
CA LYS A 1084 43.65 48.22 -0.58
C LYS A 1084 43.81 48.87 0.80
N ARG A 1085 42.71 49.33 1.42
CA ARG A 1085 42.76 49.88 2.78
C ARG A 1085 43.21 48.85 3.81
N ARG A 1086 42.70 47.61 3.73
CA ARG A 1086 43.14 46.50 4.59
C ARG A 1086 44.61 46.14 4.41
N SER A 1087 45.16 46.23 3.20
CA SER A 1087 46.59 45.98 2.97
C SER A 1087 47.50 47.10 3.45
N VAL A 1088 47.00 48.34 3.60
CA VAL A 1088 47.78 49.48 4.12
C VAL A 1088 47.78 49.48 5.65
N GLU A 1089 46.65 49.15 6.31
CA GLU A 1089 46.59 49.00 7.78
C GLU A 1089 47.45 47.86 8.34
N TYR A 1090 47.86 46.89 7.50
CA TYR A 1090 48.78 45.80 7.87
C TYR A 1090 50.27 46.12 7.63
N ILE A 1091 50.59 47.28 7.05
CA ILE A 1091 51.99 47.74 6.84
C ILE A 1091 52.41 48.72 7.94
N ASP A 1092 51.46 49.29 8.69
CA ASP A 1092 51.69 50.22 9.82
C ASP A 1092 51.48 49.57 11.21
N LEU A 1093 51.50 48.23 11.29
CA LEU A 1093 51.58 47.40 12.51
C LEU A 1093 52.80 46.49 12.41
#